data_AF-A0A7X9XZ50-F1
#
_entry.id   AF-A0A7X9XZ50-F1
#
_cell.length_a   1.000
_cell.length_b   1.000
_cell.length_c   1.000
_cell.angle_alpha   90.00
_cell.angle_beta   90.00
_cell.angle_gamma   90.00
#
_symmetry.space_group_name_H-M   'P 1'
#
loop_
_entity.id
_entity.type
_entity.pdbx_description
1 polymer ?
#
loop_
_entity_poly.entity_id
_entity_poly.type
_entity_poly.pdbx_seq_one_letter_code
_entity_poly.pdbx_strand_id
1 'polypeptide(L)'
;MSRITAGNRLYLYRLFKNQIGTGRQERIQRFEEVLAADDIAPDDLDCKDVTELLGALDDMVKLTVFKKGRTYATLLASPELDAALAAAEAPSAQKKAVQNGKSWKRKKSAKVAKPAKPRHKKPRQAPKAEPEPVAKAAAQHAEEPASPTGEKDEAPLPQHAPAAKGEATPAEASPTEATPSKATPATAAPDHEGIRLTITYDPTTEADAAAATPQAEPMPEPKPEAAPQAEPEPQPAPAAQPPAGEKSPDAAAEAAPEPKAAPVVEDAPSISLTITYDPTQDEEPVPEGSLPAEGSFSFEDQRPAVPARPVPQARDVATQPEGPALSAQSDLPQTISLDVHCKDEFLRALYQMLPLDVDVMGVLDEDWSVARSTALLTGTRSRVTFPLRYLHEDDGTPVTITLKRSAKASAGKRWSISCIDGDDGTGAMHEPVGIEGLPTVDEGAWSELSGPARGTTATSPIRELARFAMVGSWESYLGALATMAAPEHWDFPGEGVGRPSRYGILREYLCVTFHRAMAQGLVAQAADGSLAAFDTGLFTPFGQDIYACFTPNRGDIRWKSAGFCVAGSGELGGELVAKLDPLPRPVSYLRDLGDVTPDTSRLAVLDTDAILTHRLGVLPRAFLEDELQASPTARDLLAKAVAQEGTPAGEKDLALLARAIKSDPGLYRRLGRALDEALALTLCRVRASYRIAAPAFDPTTDSVRLLLPLCLVSDSQADCALVLAPQPSGNYQGVTIMSLDRARVCARIISAEQPAWLGRAAAQQ
;
A
#
# COMPACT_ATOMS: atom_id res chain seq x y z
N MET A 1 -13.78 41.04 -19.06
CA MET A 1 -13.72 42.01 -17.94
C MET A 1 -13.33 41.22 -16.72
N SER A 2 -12.21 41.57 -16.08
CA SER A 2 -11.69 40.85 -14.91
C SER A 2 -12.58 41.03 -13.68
N ARG A 3 -12.67 40.01 -12.83
CA ARG A 3 -13.67 39.93 -11.74
C ARG A 3 -13.14 40.43 -10.40
N ILE A 4 -12.27 41.43 -10.43
CA ILE A 4 -11.55 41.95 -9.27
C ILE A 4 -12.51 42.70 -8.33
N THR A 5 -12.92 42.07 -7.23
CA THR A 5 -13.80 42.71 -6.23
C THR A 5 -13.04 43.75 -5.41
N ALA A 6 -13.76 44.69 -4.77
CA ALA A 6 -13.15 45.67 -3.86
C ALA A 6 -12.38 45.04 -2.68
N GLY A 7 -12.78 43.85 -2.22
CA GLY A 7 -12.03 43.10 -1.20
C GLY A 7 -10.71 42.55 -1.74
N ASN A 8 -10.71 42.10 -3.00
CA ASN A 8 -9.50 41.63 -3.70
C ASN A 8 -8.55 42.81 -3.94
N ARG A 9 -9.06 43.98 -4.37
CA ARG A 9 -8.27 45.21 -4.55
C ARG A 9 -7.56 45.63 -3.26
N LEU A 10 -8.27 45.64 -2.12
CA LEU A 10 -7.68 45.95 -0.81
C LEU A 10 -6.63 44.91 -0.36
N TYR A 11 -6.83 43.63 -0.68
CA TYR A 11 -5.86 42.58 -0.38
C TYR A 11 -4.57 42.74 -1.21
N LEU A 12 -4.70 42.92 -2.53
CA LEU A 12 -3.56 43.09 -3.43
C LEU A 12 -2.78 44.37 -3.15
N TYR A 13 -3.47 45.48 -2.85
CA TYR A 13 -2.83 46.72 -2.41
C TYR A 13 -2.02 46.53 -1.12
N ARG A 14 -2.57 45.83 -0.11
CA ARG A 14 -1.85 45.45 1.13
C ARG A 14 -0.61 44.59 0.82
N LEU A 15 -0.76 43.56 -0.01
CA LEU A 15 0.31 42.63 -0.37
C LEU A 15 1.49 43.37 -1.05
N PHE A 16 1.21 44.13 -2.10
CA PHE A 16 2.23 44.91 -2.80
C PHE A 16 2.83 46.02 -1.94
N LYS A 17 2.03 46.70 -1.10
CA LYS A 17 2.52 47.72 -0.17
C LYS A 17 3.52 47.13 0.83
N ASN A 18 3.27 45.92 1.32
CA ASN A 18 4.14 45.25 2.29
C ASN A 18 5.41 44.65 1.65
N GLN A 19 5.31 44.07 0.44
CA GLN A 19 6.41 43.31 -0.19
C GLN A 19 7.26 44.10 -1.20
N ILE A 20 6.76 45.21 -1.73
CA ILE A 20 7.39 46.02 -2.79
C ILE A 20 7.51 47.50 -2.37
N GLY A 21 6.48 48.02 -1.68
CA GLY A 21 6.41 49.39 -1.22
C GLY A 21 5.87 50.39 -2.25
N THR A 22 5.30 51.49 -1.78
CA THR A 22 4.73 52.56 -2.61
C THR A 22 5.82 53.47 -3.20
N GLY A 23 5.66 53.88 -4.46
CA GLY A 23 6.54 54.82 -5.17
C GLY A 23 7.79 54.19 -5.81
N ARG A 24 8.05 52.90 -5.55
CA ARG A 24 9.20 52.17 -6.12
C ARG A 24 8.84 51.57 -7.48
N GLN A 25 9.71 51.74 -8.48
CA GLN A 25 9.56 51.13 -9.81
C GLN A 25 10.32 49.80 -9.87
N GLU A 26 9.60 48.71 -10.07
CA GLU A 26 10.16 47.35 -10.13
C GLU A 26 9.75 46.61 -11.41
N ARG A 27 10.45 45.52 -11.75
CA ARG A 27 10.08 44.66 -12.88
C ARG A 27 8.82 43.88 -12.56
N ILE A 28 8.02 43.56 -13.58
CA ILE A 28 6.83 42.70 -13.44
C ILE A 28 7.17 41.34 -12.81
N GLN A 29 8.36 40.79 -13.09
CA GLN A 29 8.91 39.60 -12.43
C GLN A 29 8.85 39.65 -10.89
N ARG A 30 9.05 40.84 -10.28
CA ARG A 30 8.95 40.99 -8.82
C ARG A 30 7.51 41.00 -8.31
N PHE A 31 6.55 41.37 -9.15
CA PHE A 31 5.11 41.25 -8.85
C PHE A 31 4.62 39.80 -9.08
N GLU A 32 5.14 39.11 -10.10
CA GLU A 32 4.94 37.66 -10.32
C GLU A 32 5.45 36.85 -9.10
N GLU A 33 6.68 37.09 -8.66
CA GLU A 33 7.25 36.49 -7.43
C GLU A 33 6.37 36.71 -6.20
N VAL A 34 5.86 37.93 -6.00
CA VAL A 34 5.04 38.30 -4.83
C VAL A 34 3.63 37.71 -4.88
N LEU A 35 3.04 37.53 -6.07
CA LEU A 35 1.76 36.83 -6.25
C LEU A 35 1.91 35.32 -6.08
N ALA A 36 2.98 34.73 -6.62
CA ALA A 36 3.27 33.31 -6.48
C ALA A 36 3.62 32.91 -5.04
N ALA A 37 4.42 33.73 -4.34
CA ALA A 37 4.74 33.51 -2.92
C ALA A 37 3.51 33.61 -2.00
N ASP A 38 2.48 34.35 -2.41
CA ASP A 38 1.21 34.45 -1.70
C ASP A 38 0.14 33.51 -2.30
N ASP A 39 0.47 32.59 -3.20
CA ASP A 39 -0.45 31.62 -3.83
C ASP A 39 -1.70 32.29 -4.46
N ILE A 40 -1.46 33.14 -5.48
CA ILE A 40 -2.47 33.84 -6.29
C ILE A 40 -2.06 33.78 -7.78
N ALA A 41 -2.90 33.19 -8.62
CA ALA A 41 -2.72 33.15 -10.07
C ALA A 41 -3.51 34.28 -10.79
N PRO A 42 -3.09 34.75 -11.98
CA PRO A 42 -3.88 35.69 -12.79
C PRO A 42 -5.30 35.19 -13.10
N ASP A 43 -5.44 33.89 -13.41
CA ASP A 43 -6.71 33.24 -13.72
C ASP A 43 -7.76 33.39 -12.62
N ASP A 44 -7.34 33.43 -11.35
CA ASP A 44 -8.21 33.59 -10.17
C ASP A 44 -9.04 34.87 -10.23
N LEU A 45 -8.54 35.86 -10.96
CA LEU A 45 -9.12 37.20 -11.13
C LEU A 45 -9.70 37.42 -12.53
N ASP A 46 -9.71 36.39 -13.39
CA ASP A 46 -10.11 36.44 -14.80
C ASP A 46 -9.21 37.38 -15.63
N CYS A 47 -7.89 37.25 -15.45
CA CYS A 47 -6.80 37.86 -16.22
C CYS A 47 -5.86 36.77 -16.74
N LYS A 48 -5.33 36.89 -17.96
CA LYS A 48 -4.46 35.87 -18.57
C LYS A 48 -3.04 35.86 -17.99
N ASP A 49 -2.48 37.06 -17.82
CA ASP A 49 -1.10 37.28 -17.40
C ASP A 49 -1.05 38.31 -16.27
N VAL A 50 0.05 38.34 -15.51
CA VAL A 50 0.29 39.40 -14.51
C VAL A 50 0.33 40.79 -15.16
N THR A 51 0.71 40.91 -16.43
CA THR A 51 0.58 42.15 -17.22
C THR A 51 -0.86 42.65 -17.33
N GLU A 52 -1.84 41.76 -17.56
CA GLU A 52 -3.26 42.12 -17.66
C GLU A 52 -3.84 42.40 -16.27
N LEU A 53 -3.44 41.63 -15.25
CA LEU A 53 -3.84 41.85 -13.86
C LEU A 53 -3.38 43.22 -13.34
N LEU A 54 -2.11 43.59 -13.51
CA LEU A 54 -1.59 44.89 -13.12
C LEU A 54 -2.19 46.02 -13.97
N GLY A 55 -2.57 45.75 -15.22
CA GLY A 55 -3.30 46.70 -16.08
C GLY A 55 -4.75 46.93 -15.65
N ALA A 56 -5.39 45.96 -14.98
CA ALA A 56 -6.73 46.09 -14.40
C ALA A 56 -6.73 46.72 -12.98
N LEU A 57 -5.55 47.09 -12.48
CA LEU A 57 -5.29 47.77 -11.21
C LEU A 57 -4.67 49.16 -11.45
N ASP A 58 -5.07 49.82 -12.54
CA ASP A 58 -4.61 51.15 -12.97
C ASP A 58 -4.88 52.27 -11.95
N ASP A 59 -5.84 52.05 -11.04
CA ASP A 59 -6.12 52.88 -9.86
C ASP A 59 -5.02 52.85 -8.79
N MET A 60 -4.13 51.86 -8.81
CA MET A 60 -3.07 51.67 -7.80
C MET A 60 -1.70 51.26 -8.35
N VAL A 61 -1.59 50.80 -9.60
CA VAL A 61 -0.33 50.40 -10.25
C VAL A 61 -0.15 51.13 -11.57
N LYS A 62 0.94 51.88 -11.68
CA LYS A 62 1.37 52.50 -12.93
C LYS A 62 2.29 51.55 -13.70
N LEU A 63 1.81 51.03 -14.82
CA LEU A 63 2.65 50.29 -15.79
C LEU A 63 3.46 51.26 -16.67
N THR A 64 4.68 50.85 -17.02
CA THR A 64 5.62 51.60 -17.86
C THR A 64 6.35 50.66 -18.82
N VAL A 65 6.00 50.74 -20.11
CA VAL A 65 6.58 49.91 -21.19
C VAL A 65 7.71 50.69 -21.88
N PHE A 66 8.92 50.12 -21.91
CA PHE A 66 10.07 50.72 -22.60
C PHE A 66 10.28 50.13 -23.99
N LYS A 67 10.88 50.92 -24.91
CA LYS A 67 11.16 50.59 -26.33
C LYS A 67 12.04 49.33 -26.59
N LYS A 68 12.38 48.55 -25.57
CA LYS A 68 13.09 47.25 -25.67
C LYS A 68 12.28 46.09 -25.06
N GLY A 69 10.94 46.16 -25.08
CA GLY A 69 10.04 45.11 -24.58
C GLY A 69 10.08 44.89 -23.06
N ARG A 70 10.76 45.76 -22.30
CA ARG A 70 10.84 45.66 -20.83
C ARG A 70 9.75 46.51 -20.20
N THR A 71 8.89 45.88 -19.41
CA THR A 71 7.78 46.55 -18.71
C THR A 71 8.04 46.54 -17.21
N TYR A 72 7.84 47.70 -16.59
CA TYR A 72 8.01 47.93 -15.15
C TYR A 72 6.69 48.42 -14.55
N ALA A 73 6.47 48.11 -13.28
CA ALA A 73 5.29 48.49 -12.51
C ALA A 73 5.71 49.33 -11.29
N THR A 74 4.93 50.35 -10.97
CA THR A 74 5.10 51.19 -9.78
C THR A 74 3.80 51.22 -9.00
N LEU A 75 3.81 50.76 -7.74
CA LEU A 75 2.67 50.89 -6.84
C LEU A 75 2.52 52.36 -6.43
N LEU A 76 1.36 52.96 -6.69
CA LEU A 76 1.02 54.32 -6.29
C LEU A 76 0.45 54.31 -4.86
N ALA A 77 0.77 55.33 -4.07
CA ALA A 77 0.15 55.49 -2.75
C ALA A 77 -1.30 55.99 -2.92
N SER A 78 -2.28 55.21 -2.44
CA SER A 78 -3.69 55.55 -2.50
C SER A 78 -4.25 55.80 -1.08
N PRO A 79 -4.53 57.07 -0.72
CA PRO A 79 -4.98 57.41 0.63
C PRO A 79 -6.37 56.83 0.96
N GLU A 80 -7.20 56.56 -0.06
CA GLU A 80 -8.51 55.91 0.13
C GLU A 80 -8.37 54.43 0.51
N LEU A 81 -7.45 53.71 -0.14
CA LEU A 81 -7.16 52.31 0.18
C LEU A 81 -6.44 52.18 1.52
N ASP A 82 -5.55 53.13 1.86
CA ASP A 82 -4.91 53.20 3.16
C ASP A 82 -5.91 53.49 4.30
N ALA A 83 -6.84 54.41 4.10
CA ALA A 83 -7.93 54.66 5.05
C ALA A 83 -8.87 53.45 5.19
N ALA A 84 -9.16 52.74 4.10
CA ALA A 84 -9.98 51.53 4.12
C ALA A 84 -9.28 50.35 4.82
N LEU A 85 -7.95 50.21 4.68
CA LEU A 85 -7.16 49.24 5.44
C LEU A 85 -7.18 49.56 6.94
N ALA A 86 -6.88 50.80 7.33
CA ALA A 86 -6.94 51.22 8.73
C ALA A 86 -8.33 51.02 9.36
N ALA A 87 -9.40 51.30 8.60
CA ALA A 87 -10.78 51.05 9.04
C ALA A 87 -11.15 49.55 9.12
N ALA A 88 -10.41 48.66 8.45
CA ALA A 88 -10.60 47.21 8.53
C ALA A 88 -9.85 46.55 9.69
N GLU A 89 -8.78 47.18 10.19
CA GLU A 89 -7.91 46.69 11.27
C GLU A 89 -8.27 47.22 12.66
N ALA A 90 -9.16 48.23 12.77
CA ALA A 90 -9.62 48.76 14.05
C ALA A 90 -10.39 47.71 14.90
N PRO A 91 -10.03 47.50 16.19
CA PRO A 91 -10.67 46.50 17.04
C PRO A 91 -12.11 46.88 17.44
N SER A 92 -13.02 45.90 17.44
CA SER A 92 -14.44 46.13 17.73
C SER A 92 -14.71 46.19 19.24
N ALA A 93 -14.96 47.39 19.77
CA ALA A 93 -15.40 47.61 21.16
C ALA A 93 -16.72 46.88 21.48
N GLN A 94 -16.87 46.41 22.73
CA GLN A 94 -17.99 45.53 23.11
C GLN A 94 -19.38 46.19 22.98
N LYS A 95 -20.36 45.39 22.55
CA LYS A 95 -21.79 45.70 22.75
C LYS A 95 -22.30 45.00 24.01
N LYS A 96 -22.64 45.79 25.04
CA LYS A 96 -23.57 45.35 26.09
C LYS A 96 -24.98 45.17 25.50
N ALA A 97 -25.77 44.28 26.08
CA ALA A 97 -27.12 43.96 25.63
C ALA A 97 -28.20 44.80 26.34
N VAL A 98 -29.25 45.22 25.60
CA VAL A 98 -30.62 45.48 26.11
C VAL A 98 -31.65 45.16 25.00
N GLN A 99 -32.65 44.36 25.38
CA GLN A 99 -34.05 44.16 24.93
C GLN A 99 -34.60 44.62 23.54
N ASN A 100 -35.44 43.73 23.00
CA ASN A 100 -36.70 43.90 22.23
C ASN A 100 -36.96 45.17 21.38
N GLY A 101 -37.24 44.95 20.08
CA GLY A 101 -37.99 45.88 19.24
C GLY A 101 -38.10 45.42 17.78
N LYS A 102 -39.31 45.06 17.31
CA LYS A 102 -39.56 44.75 15.89
C LYS A 102 -39.86 46.04 15.12
N SER A 103 -39.07 46.40 14.10
CA SER A 103 -39.62 46.73 12.76
C SER A 103 -38.58 47.10 11.70
N TRP A 104 -38.77 46.50 10.53
CA TRP A 104 -38.40 46.92 9.17
C TRP A 104 -38.06 48.40 8.90
N LYS A 105 -36.79 48.69 8.55
CA LYS A 105 -36.38 49.60 7.44
C LYS A 105 -34.85 49.55 7.21
N ARG A 106 -34.39 48.82 6.19
CA ARG A 106 -32.96 48.85 5.79
C ARG A 106 -32.66 50.10 4.95
N LYS A 107 -32.05 51.12 5.54
CA LYS A 107 -31.27 52.11 4.78
C LYS A 107 -29.97 51.40 4.34
N LYS A 108 -29.64 51.37 3.04
CA LYS A 108 -28.37 50.80 2.55
C LYS A 108 -27.22 51.74 2.93
N SER A 109 -26.63 51.55 4.11
CA SER A 109 -25.25 52.01 4.34
C SER A 109 -24.28 51.13 3.55
N ALA A 110 -23.24 51.71 2.98
CA ALA A 110 -22.18 50.95 2.33
C ALA A 110 -21.49 50.05 3.36
N LYS A 111 -21.34 48.76 3.03
CA LYS A 111 -20.44 47.89 3.80
C LYS A 111 -19.01 48.31 3.49
N VAL A 112 -18.24 48.67 4.52
CA VAL A 112 -16.78 48.75 4.41
C VAL A 112 -16.28 47.37 3.96
N ALA A 113 -15.57 47.34 2.84
CA ALA A 113 -15.00 46.10 2.32
C ALA A 113 -13.80 45.72 3.20
N LYS A 114 -13.72 44.45 3.62
CA LYS A 114 -12.50 43.90 4.23
C LYS A 114 -11.59 43.36 3.13
N PRO A 115 -10.25 43.38 3.31
CA PRO A 115 -9.32 42.64 2.47
C PRO A 115 -9.76 41.17 2.39
N ALA A 116 -9.79 40.63 1.18
CA ALA A 116 -10.15 39.24 0.93
C ALA A 116 -9.19 38.67 -0.12
N LYS A 117 -8.46 37.60 0.24
CA LYS A 117 -7.59 36.88 -0.68
C LYS A 117 -8.44 36.35 -1.86
N PRO A 118 -7.97 36.45 -3.12
CA PRO A 118 -8.58 35.74 -4.24
C PRO A 118 -8.74 34.24 -3.92
N ARG A 119 -9.78 33.60 -4.47
CA ARG A 119 -9.96 32.15 -4.31
C ARG A 119 -9.39 31.47 -5.54
N HIS A 120 -8.42 30.58 -5.33
CA HIS A 120 -7.76 29.89 -6.43
C HIS A 120 -8.76 29.07 -7.26
N LYS A 121 -8.68 29.20 -8.59
CA LYS A 121 -9.43 28.40 -9.56
C LYS A 121 -8.47 27.37 -10.14
N LYS A 122 -8.72 26.07 -9.90
CA LYS A 122 -7.99 25.01 -10.62
C LYS A 122 -8.04 25.29 -12.13
N PRO A 123 -6.91 25.37 -12.84
CA PRO A 123 -6.91 25.73 -14.25
C PRO A 123 -7.66 24.67 -15.06
N ARG A 124 -8.61 25.14 -15.88
CA ARG A 124 -9.32 24.29 -16.84
C ARG A 124 -8.37 23.99 -17.99
N GLN A 125 -8.00 22.72 -18.17
CA GLN A 125 -7.15 22.30 -19.29
C GLN A 125 -7.74 22.82 -20.63
N ALA A 126 -6.91 23.52 -21.40
CA ALA A 126 -7.31 24.05 -22.70
C ALA A 126 -7.30 22.90 -23.74
N PRO A 127 -8.28 22.86 -24.67
CA PRO A 127 -8.27 21.87 -25.73
C PRO A 127 -7.04 22.02 -26.62
N LYS A 128 -6.48 20.87 -27.02
CA LYS A 128 -5.29 20.74 -27.86
C LYS A 128 -5.49 21.49 -29.18
N ALA A 129 -4.62 22.45 -29.47
CA ALA A 129 -4.70 23.24 -30.71
C ALA A 129 -4.36 22.38 -31.94
N GLU A 130 -5.14 22.54 -33.01
CA GLU A 130 -4.81 22.00 -34.33
C GLU A 130 -3.64 22.78 -34.96
N PRO A 131 -2.76 22.14 -35.76
CA PRO A 131 -1.63 22.81 -36.39
C PRO A 131 -2.07 23.63 -37.61
N GLU A 132 -1.81 24.95 -37.58
CA GLU A 132 -1.94 25.80 -38.78
C GLU A 132 -0.88 25.46 -39.86
N PRO A 133 -1.17 25.74 -41.15
CA PRO A 133 -0.53 25.03 -42.26
C PRO A 133 0.83 25.59 -42.70
N VAL A 134 1.70 24.67 -43.16
CA VAL A 134 2.94 25.00 -43.88
C VAL A 134 2.63 25.40 -45.33
N ALA A 135 3.49 26.24 -45.92
CA ALA A 135 3.24 26.97 -47.16
C ALA A 135 3.01 26.13 -48.43
N LYS A 136 2.25 26.70 -49.36
CA LYS A 136 2.05 26.18 -50.73
C LYS A 136 3.35 26.21 -51.55
N ALA A 137 3.70 25.08 -52.15
CA ALA A 137 4.39 25.00 -53.43
C ALA A 137 3.42 24.38 -54.46
N ALA A 138 3.51 24.74 -55.74
CA ALA A 138 2.49 24.40 -56.74
C ALA A 138 3.04 23.54 -57.90
N ALA A 139 2.37 22.43 -58.21
CA ALA A 139 2.62 21.63 -59.41
C ALA A 139 1.39 20.79 -59.87
N GLN A 140 0.56 21.40 -60.72
CA GLN A 140 -0.10 20.79 -61.91
C GLN A 140 -1.17 19.67 -61.76
N HIS A 141 -1.97 19.51 -62.83
CA HIS A 141 -3.11 18.58 -63.00
C HIS A 141 -2.79 17.45 -63.98
N ALA A 142 -3.30 16.24 -63.71
CA ALA A 142 -3.69 15.14 -64.62
C ALA A 142 -4.14 13.93 -63.76
N GLU A 143 -5.08 13.05 -64.12
CA GLU A 143 -6.19 13.08 -65.11
C GLU A 143 -7.24 12.02 -64.65
N GLU A 144 -8.50 12.14 -65.06
CA GLU A 144 -9.49 11.03 -65.01
C GLU A 144 -9.33 10.16 -66.31
N PRO A 145 -9.89 8.93 -66.47
CA PRO A 145 -11.30 8.62 -66.15
C PRO A 145 -11.70 7.14 -65.84
N ALA A 146 -13.02 6.98 -65.61
CA ALA A 146 -13.89 5.89 -66.09
C ALA A 146 -13.93 4.50 -65.40
N SER A 147 -15.15 4.13 -64.97
CA SER A 147 -15.63 2.76 -64.75
C SER A 147 -16.05 2.08 -66.07
N PRO A 148 -16.45 0.79 -66.04
CA PRO A 148 -17.85 0.49 -66.36
C PRO A 148 -18.51 -0.66 -65.54
N THR A 149 -19.79 -0.92 -65.85
CA THR A 149 -20.81 -1.66 -65.07
C THR A 149 -21.19 -3.06 -65.60
N GLY A 150 -21.80 -3.88 -64.73
CA GLY A 150 -22.65 -5.06 -65.03
C GLY A 150 -22.86 -5.88 -63.73
N GLU A 151 -24.06 -6.03 -63.13
CA GLU A 151 -25.27 -6.77 -63.56
C GLU A 151 -25.02 -8.28 -63.80
N LYS A 152 -25.84 -9.24 -63.32
CA LYS A 152 -27.05 -9.27 -62.46
C LYS A 152 -27.37 -10.75 -62.12
N ASP A 153 -28.05 -11.06 -61.00
CA ASP A 153 -29.11 -12.09 -60.97
C ASP A 153 -29.98 -12.05 -59.68
N GLU A 154 -31.08 -12.82 -59.62
CA GLU A 154 -32.28 -12.54 -58.81
C GLU A 154 -32.59 -13.50 -57.61
N ALA A 155 -33.75 -13.29 -56.95
CA ALA A 155 -34.19 -13.87 -55.65
C ALA A 155 -35.25 -15.02 -55.85
N PRO A 156 -36.20 -15.43 -54.93
CA PRO A 156 -36.61 -14.93 -53.60
C PRO A 156 -36.96 -16.00 -52.52
N LEU A 157 -37.58 -15.55 -51.41
CA LEU A 157 -38.21 -16.33 -50.31
C LEU A 157 -39.58 -16.97 -50.70
N PRO A 158 -40.14 -17.87 -49.85
CA PRO A 158 -41.37 -17.47 -49.13
C PRO A 158 -41.52 -17.99 -47.67
N GLN A 159 -42.61 -17.62 -47.00
CA GLN A 159 -42.99 -17.94 -45.60
C GLN A 159 -44.32 -18.73 -45.54
N HIS A 160 -44.63 -19.42 -44.42
CA HIS A 160 -45.94 -19.36 -43.70
C HIS A 160 -45.97 -20.24 -42.42
N ALA A 161 -47.02 -20.07 -41.58
CA ALA A 161 -47.26 -20.68 -40.25
C ALA A 161 -48.71 -21.30 -40.21
N PRO A 162 -49.47 -21.55 -39.09
CA PRO A 162 -49.24 -21.34 -37.64
C PRO A 162 -49.88 -22.35 -36.61
N ALA A 163 -49.67 -22.06 -35.31
CA ALA A 163 -50.62 -22.14 -34.15
C ALA A 163 -51.15 -23.47 -33.53
N ALA A 164 -51.03 -23.56 -32.18
CA ALA A 164 -52.00 -24.13 -31.22
C ALA A 164 -51.77 -23.52 -29.80
N LYS A 165 -52.70 -23.72 -28.84
CA LYS A 165 -52.71 -23.08 -27.50
C LYS A 165 -52.51 -24.06 -26.32
N GLY A 166 -52.09 -23.53 -25.16
CA GLY A 166 -52.29 -24.14 -23.83
C GLY A 166 -51.96 -23.16 -22.69
N GLU A 167 -52.87 -22.98 -21.73
CA GLU A 167 -52.73 -22.12 -20.54
C GLU A 167 -52.69 -22.97 -19.26
N ALA A 168 -51.84 -22.64 -18.27
CA ALA A 168 -52.13 -22.82 -16.83
C ALA A 168 -50.99 -22.36 -15.87
N THR A 169 -51.39 -21.59 -14.85
CA THR A 169 -50.75 -21.39 -13.53
C THR A 169 -51.90 -21.15 -12.53
N PRO A 170 -51.71 -21.15 -11.19
CA PRO A 170 -50.58 -21.59 -10.36
C PRO A 170 -50.99 -22.61 -9.26
N ALA A 171 -50.08 -23.00 -8.35
CA ALA A 171 -50.42 -23.49 -6.99
C ALA A 171 -49.23 -23.39 -6.01
N GLU A 172 -49.52 -23.26 -4.72
CA GLU A 172 -48.55 -23.16 -3.60
C GLU A 172 -48.08 -24.52 -3.07
N ALA A 173 -46.89 -24.59 -2.44
CA ALA A 173 -46.73 -25.02 -1.03
C ALA A 173 -45.26 -25.09 -0.57
N SER A 174 -44.99 -24.48 0.58
CA SER A 174 -43.87 -24.80 1.51
C SER A 174 -44.46 -25.54 2.73
N PRO A 175 -43.73 -26.00 3.79
CA PRO A 175 -42.31 -25.80 4.12
C PRO A 175 -41.60 -27.04 4.79
N THR A 176 -40.60 -26.74 5.64
CA THR A 176 -40.11 -27.46 6.85
C THR A 176 -39.03 -28.57 6.78
N GLU A 177 -37.93 -28.27 7.49
CA GLU A 177 -37.12 -29.11 8.42
C GLU A 177 -36.88 -30.60 8.15
N ALA A 178 -35.60 -31.00 8.08
CA ALA A 178 -34.93 -31.70 9.20
C ALA A 178 -33.41 -31.91 9.00
N THR A 179 -32.65 -31.65 10.06
CA THR A 179 -31.31 -32.21 10.35
C THR A 179 -31.27 -32.60 11.84
N PRO A 180 -30.30 -33.40 12.33
CA PRO A 180 -29.34 -34.29 11.66
C PRO A 180 -29.38 -35.74 12.21
N SER A 181 -28.61 -36.69 11.62
CA SER A 181 -27.62 -37.54 12.34
C SER A 181 -27.19 -38.86 11.65
N LYS A 182 -25.87 -38.99 11.43
CA LYS A 182 -25.01 -40.12 11.85
C LYS A 182 -25.31 -41.56 11.36
N ALA A 183 -24.62 -41.97 10.28
CA ALA A 183 -24.15 -43.35 10.07
C ALA A 183 -22.89 -43.38 9.16
N THR A 184 -21.92 -44.25 9.45
CA THR A 184 -20.65 -44.43 8.71
C THR A 184 -20.01 -45.77 9.12
N PRO A 185 -19.30 -46.53 8.26
CA PRO A 185 -19.25 -46.54 6.79
C PRO A 185 -19.81 -47.86 6.19
N ALA A 186 -19.85 -47.96 4.86
CA ALA A 186 -19.88 -49.24 4.13
C ALA A 186 -19.02 -49.14 2.86
N THR A 187 -18.30 -50.22 2.54
CA THR A 187 -17.29 -50.28 1.47
C THR A 187 -17.88 -50.67 0.12
N ALA A 188 -17.55 -49.94 -0.95
CA ALA A 188 -17.20 -50.47 -2.28
C ALA A 188 -17.01 -49.33 -3.30
N ALA A 189 -15.93 -49.39 -4.10
CA ALA A 189 -15.77 -48.64 -5.34
C ALA A 189 -15.21 -49.60 -6.41
N PRO A 190 -15.71 -49.58 -7.66
CA PRO A 190 -15.12 -50.32 -8.77
C PRO A 190 -14.08 -49.47 -9.51
N ASP A 191 -13.05 -50.12 -10.04
CA ASP A 191 -11.98 -49.49 -10.82
C ASP A 191 -12.41 -49.05 -12.23
N HIS A 192 -11.68 -48.09 -12.80
CA HIS A 192 -11.56 -47.93 -14.25
C HIS A 192 -10.11 -47.56 -14.63
N GLU A 193 -9.67 -48.04 -15.78
CA GLU A 193 -8.26 -48.18 -16.14
C GLU A 193 -7.59 -46.88 -16.62
N GLY A 194 -6.37 -46.61 -16.14
CA GLY A 194 -5.53 -45.50 -16.59
C GLY A 194 -4.37 -45.98 -17.48
N ILE A 195 -4.31 -45.51 -18.72
CA ILE A 195 -3.31 -45.91 -19.72
C ILE A 195 -1.91 -45.40 -19.35
N ARG A 196 -0.92 -46.30 -19.33
CA ARG A 196 0.48 -45.97 -19.01
C ARG A 196 1.33 -45.84 -20.29
N LEU A 197 1.48 -44.61 -20.80
CA LEU A 197 2.45 -44.31 -21.84
C LEU A 197 3.87 -44.21 -21.25
N THR A 198 4.84 -44.86 -21.89
CA THR A 198 6.26 -44.83 -21.50
C THR A 198 7.06 -44.18 -22.62
N ILE A 199 7.74 -43.07 -22.33
CA ILE A 199 8.64 -42.39 -23.26
C ILE A 199 10.08 -42.71 -22.85
N THR A 200 10.79 -43.45 -23.69
CA THR A 200 12.23 -43.71 -23.55
C THR A 200 13.03 -42.71 -24.37
N TYR A 201 14.06 -42.13 -23.76
CA TYR A 201 15.01 -41.22 -24.40
C TYR A 201 16.24 -42.00 -24.86
N ASP A 202 16.70 -41.75 -26.09
CA ASP A 202 17.83 -42.45 -26.72
C ASP A 202 18.81 -41.42 -27.32
N PRO A 203 20.10 -41.39 -26.91
CA PRO A 203 21.04 -40.35 -27.32
C PRO A 203 22.03 -40.79 -28.42
N THR A 204 22.49 -39.80 -29.18
CA THR A 204 23.60 -39.81 -30.17
C THR A 204 23.36 -40.46 -31.54
N THR A 205 23.65 -39.67 -32.58
CA THR A 205 24.01 -40.13 -33.93
C THR A 205 25.00 -39.13 -34.54
N GLU A 206 26.20 -39.56 -34.93
CA GLU A 206 26.93 -38.94 -36.04
C GLU A 206 28.03 -39.85 -36.62
N ALA A 207 28.18 -39.80 -37.95
CA ALA A 207 29.37 -40.11 -38.75
C ALA A 207 30.06 -41.51 -38.72
N ASP A 208 29.55 -42.41 -39.58
CA ASP A 208 30.31 -43.04 -40.70
C ASP A 208 31.30 -44.23 -40.48
N ALA A 209 31.69 -44.84 -41.61
CA ALA A 209 32.76 -45.83 -41.86
C ALA A 209 32.52 -47.35 -41.62
N ALA A 210 31.99 -48.00 -42.67
CA ALA A 210 32.53 -49.22 -43.30
C ALA A 210 32.56 -50.62 -42.59
N ALA A 211 31.63 -51.48 -43.06
CA ALA A 211 31.88 -52.83 -43.62
C ALA A 211 32.08 -54.10 -42.72
N ALA A 212 31.89 -55.24 -43.40
CA ALA A 212 32.10 -56.66 -43.02
C ALA A 212 30.98 -57.43 -42.28
N THR A 213 30.75 -58.66 -42.76
CA THR A 213 29.76 -59.67 -42.31
C THR A 213 30.42 -60.82 -41.51
N PRO A 214 29.66 -61.72 -40.84
CA PRO A 214 30.16 -62.44 -39.65
C PRO A 214 30.73 -63.85 -39.90
N GLN A 215 31.32 -64.43 -38.85
CA GLN A 215 31.49 -65.88 -38.63
C GLN A 215 31.08 -66.24 -37.18
N ALA A 216 30.88 -67.55 -36.89
CA ALA A 216 30.15 -68.01 -35.70
C ALA A 216 30.70 -69.29 -35.06
N GLU A 217 30.29 -69.51 -33.79
CA GLU A 217 30.29 -70.79 -33.02
C GLU A 217 31.65 -71.42 -32.60
N PRO A 218 31.70 -72.33 -31.60
CA PRO A 218 30.62 -72.90 -30.76
C PRO A 218 30.80 -72.82 -29.21
N MET A 219 29.78 -73.36 -28.51
CA MET A 219 29.54 -73.71 -27.09
C MET A 219 30.66 -74.53 -26.35
N PRO A 220 30.61 -74.82 -25.00
CA PRO A 220 29.40 -75.03 -24.16
C PRO A 220 29.36 -74.58 -22.65
N GLU A 221 28.12 -74.50 -22.14
CA GLU A 221 27.55 -74.94 -20.82
C GLU A 221 28.31 -74.77 -19.47
N PRO A 222 27.61 -74.34 -18.38
CA PRO A 222 26.70 -75.26 -17.65
C PRO A 222 25.34 -74.70 -17.15
N LYS A 223 24.43 -75.66 -16.90
CA LYS A 223 23.18 -75.62 -16.09
C LYS A 223 23.01 -77.04 -15.47
N PRO A 224 22.12 -77.34 -14.48
CA PRO A 224 20.75 -76.81 -14.34
C PRO A 224 20.24 -76.54 -12.89
N GLU A 225 18.98 -76.06 -12.80
CA GLU A 225 17.91 -76.37 -11.80
C GLU A 225 18.13 -76.20 -10.27
N ALA A 226 17.12 -75.88 -9.44
CA ALA A 226 15.71 -75.50 -9.66
C ALA A 226 15.16 -74.69 -8.44
N ALA A 227 13.95 -74.12 -8.56
CA ALA A 227 13.14 -73.53 -7.49
C ALA A 227 11.76 -74.26 -7.43
N PRO A 228 10.94 -74.14 -6.34
CA PRO A 228 9.91 -73.08 -6.34
C PRO A 228 9.32 -72.57 -4.97
N GLN A 229 8.95 -71.27 -4.97
CA GLN A 229 7.68 -70.65 -4.46
C GLN A 229 7.27 -70.49 -2.95
N ALA A 230 6.43 -69.43 -2.76
CA ALA A 230 5.41 -69.15 -1.70
C ALA A 230 5.84 -68.64 -0.30
N GLU A 231 5.13 -67.75 0.44
CA GLU A 231 4.15 -66.67 0.10
C GLU A 231 4.07 -65.60 1.27
N PRO A 232 2.97 -64.88 1.71
CA PRO A 232 3.05 -63.41 1.95
C PRO A 232 2.76 -62.86 3.39
N GLU A 233 2.72 -61.52 3.48
CA GLU A 233 2.30 -60.59 4.58
C GLU A 233 0.74 -60.37 4.67
N PRO A 234 0.14 -59.52 5.57
CA PRO A 234 0.50 -58.99 6.92
C PRO A 234 -0.71 -58.89 7.95
N GLN A 235 -0.53 -58.15 9.08
CA GLN A 235 -1.55 -57.51 9.98
C GLN A 235 -2.43 -58.39 10.94
N PRO A 236 -3.17 -57.81 11.94
CA PRO A 236 -2.92 -56.67 12.86
C PRO A 236 -3.25 -56.99 14.37
N ALA A 237 -3.23 -56.00 15.29
CA ALA A 237 -3.70 -56.15 16.69
C ALA A 237 -4.39 -54.86 17.26
N PRO A 238 -5.26 -54.95 18.31
CA PRO A 238 -6.30 -53.93 18.59
C PRO A 238 -6.16 -53.12 19.91
N ALA A 239 -7.13 -52.23 20.18
CA ALA A 239 -7.22 -51.35 21.36
C ALA A 239 -8.45 -51.62 22.26
N ALA A 240 -8.41 -51.16 23.53
CA ALA A 240 -9.54 -51.13 24.47
C ALA A 240 -9.39 -50.00 25.52
N GLN A 241 -10.47 -49.63 26.23
CA GLN A 241 -10.53 -48.48 27.18
C GLN A 241 -10.87 -48.89 28.65
N PRO A 242 -11.56 -48.12 29.52
CA PRO A 242 -11.03 -47.69 30.82
C PRO A 242 -11.80 -48.27 32.04
N PRO A 243 -11.62 -47.73 33.27
CA PRO A 243 -12.71 -46.86 33.78
C PRO A 243 -12.32 -45.69 34.73
N ALA A 244 -13.30 -44.79 34.86
CA ALA A 244 -13.53 -43.61 35.72
C ALA A 244 -13.00 -43.55 37.18
N GLY A 245 -12.95 -42.32 37.75
CA GLY A 245 -13.24 -42.12 39.19
C GLY A 245 -12.80 -40.81 39.90
N GLU A 246 -13.63 -39.75 39.86
CA GLU A 246 -13.85 -38.73 40.92
C GLU A 246 -12.77 -37.70 41.43
N LYS A 247 -13.21 -36.42 41.49
CA LYS A 247 -13.01 -35.38 42.54
C LYS A 247 -11.66 -34.64 42.75
N SER A 248 -11.68 -33.35 42.35
CA SER A 248 -11.06 -32.19 43.05
C SER A 248 -11.66 -32.01 44.47
N PRO A 249 -11.08 -31.21 45.42
CA PRO A 249 -10.56 -29.84 45.16
C PRO A 249 -9.44 -29.22 46.06
N ASP A 250 -9.02 -28.02 45.62
CA ASP A 250 -8.72 -26.79 46.40
C ASP A 250 -7.41 -26.52 47.21
N ALA A 251 -7.20 -25.21 47.40
CA ALA A 251 -6.51 -24.51 48.49
C ALA A 251 -4.95 -24.49 48.63
N ALA A 252 -4.35 -23.50 47.94
CA ALA A 252 -3.60 -22.36 48.53
C ALA A 252 -2.21 -22.49 49.23
N ALA A 253 -1.54 -21.33 49.31
CA ALA A 253 -0.43 -20.92 50.19
C ALA A 253 1.03 -21.39 49.92
N GLU A 254 1.73 -20.59 49.09
CA GLU A 254 2.86 -19.71 49.48
C GLU A 254 4.19 -20.27 50.05
N ALA A 255 5.29 -19.56 49.68
CA ALA A 255 6.67 -19.57 50.22
C ALA A 255 7.70 -20.60 49.69
N ALA A 256 8.97 -20.14 49.67
CA ALA A 256 10.16 -20.75 49.05
C ALA A 256 10.95 -21.67 50.04
N PRO A 257 12.06 -22.40 49.69
CA PRO A 257 13.24 -21.88 48.95
C PRO A 257 13.95 -22.89 47.98
N GLU A 258 15.21 -22.58 47.67
CA GLU A 258 16.12 -23.14 46.64
C GLU A 258 16.54 -24.64 46.74
N PRO A 259 17.10 -25.23 45.65
CA PRO A 259 17.23 -26.68 45.48
C PRO A 259 18.59 -27.28 45.85
N LYS A 260 18.69 -28.63 45.83
CA LYS A 260 19.98 -29.33 45.87
C LYS A 260 20.01 -30.69 45.15
N ALA A 261 20.78 -30.72 44.06
CA ALA A 261 21.45 -31.86 43.40
C ALA A 261 20.65 -33.13 42.97
N ALA A 262 20.85 -33.54 41.71
CA ALA A 262 20.61 -34.88 41.19
C ALA A 262 21.81 -35.32 40.31
N PRO A 263 22.21 -36.62 40.30
CA PRO A 263 23.24 -37.15 39.40
C PRO A 263 22.68 -37.60 38.04
N VAL A 264 23.33 -37.31 36.89
CA VAL A 264 24.37 -38.12 36.17
C VAL A 264 23.81 -39.50 35.71
N VAL A 265 23.81 -39.89 34.42
CA VAL A 265 24.96 -40.28 33.55
C VAL A 265 24.64 -40.13 32.03
N GLU A 266 25.55 -39.45 31.29
CA GLU A 266 26.26 -39.79 30.01
C GLU A 266 25.59 -40.67 28.92
N ASP A 267 25.87 -40.60 27.60
CA ASP A 267 26.77 -39.79 26.71
C ASP A 267 26.10 -39.73 25.29
N ALA A 268 26.61 -39.34 24.10
CA ALA A 268 27.89 -38.88 23.52
C ALA A 268 27.61 -38.21 22.14
N PRO A 269 28.59 -37.69 21.36
CA PRO A 269 29.90 -37.09 21.70
C PRO A 269 30.00 -35.61 21.22
N SER A 270 31.06 -34.88 21.58
CA SER A 270 31.29 -33.49 21.14
C SER A 270 32.57 -33.32 20.29
N ILE A 271 32.51 -32.46 19.27
CA ILE A 271 33.69 -32.04 18.49
C ILE A 271 34.21 -30.71 19.06
N SER A 272 35.42 -30.74 19.62
CA SER A 272 36.09 -29.56 20.18
C SER A 272 37.20 -29.05 19.27
N LEU A 273 37.09 -27.83 18.77
CA LEU A 273 38.16 -27.11 18.08
C LEU A 273 38.97 -26.27 19.08
N THR A 274 40.26 -26.52 19.18
CA THR A 274 41.20 -25.75 20.01
C THR A 274 42.06 -24.87 19.11
N ILE A 275 42.02 -23.55 19.32
CA ILE A 275 42.98 -22.61 18.73
C ILE A 275 44.01 -22.28 19.80
N THR A 276 45.22 -22.79 19.65
CA THR A 276 46.35 -22.51 20.55
C THR A 276 47.04 -21.22 20.13
N TYR A 277 47.34 -20.34 21.09
CA TYR A 277 48.22 -19.19 20.88
C TYR A 277 49.41 -19.31 21.83
N ASP A 278 50.62 -19.28 21.28
CA ASP A 278 51.88 -19.61 21.98
C ASP A 278 52.85 -18.41 21.92
N PRO A 279 53.20 -17.78 23.06
CA PRO A 279 53.95 -16.53 23.06
C PRO A 279 55.30 -16.58 23.81
N THR A 280 56.41 -16.99 23.16
CA THR A 280 57.79 -16.48 23.42
C THR A 280 58.83 -16.99 22.40
N GLN A 281 59.32 -16.09 21.53
CA GLN A 281 60.62 -16.09 20.83
C GLN A 281 60.82 -14.66 20.26
N ASP A 282 61.96 -13.96 20.31
CA ASP A 282 63.27 -14.17 20.98
C ASP A 282 63.77 -12.80 21.55
N GLU A 283 64.92 -12.76 22.24
CA GLU A 283 65.48 -11.59 22.94
C GLU A 283 66.39 -10.66 22.09
N GLU A 284 66.29 -9.34 22.31
CA GLU A 284 67.32 -8.26 22.35
C GLU A 284 68.47 -8.12 21.28
N PRO A 285 69.06 -6.91 21.02
CA PRO A 285 69.33 -5.84 22.02
C PRO A 285 69.14 -4.33 21.63
N VAL A 286 69.12 -3.53 22.72
CA VAL A 286 69.34 -2.08 22.99
C VAL A 286 70.26 -1.26 22.03
N PRO A 287 70.26 0.12 22.02
CA PRO A 287 70.06 1.02 23.19
C PRO A 287 69.31 2.39 23.03
N GLU A 288 68.99 2.97 24.20
CA GLU A 288 68.91 4.40 24.60
C GLU A 288 68.12 5.45 23.77
N GLY A 289 67.27 6.31 24.35
CA GLY A 289 66.92 6.46 25.77
C GLY A 289 66.09 7.73 26.09
N SER A 290 66.05 8.13 27.37
CA SER A 290 65.45 9.36 27.93
C SER A 290 63.92 9.50 27.98
N LEU A 291 63.32 9.14 29.12
CA LEU A 291 62.06 9.72 29.61
C LEU A 291 62.34 11.01 30.41
N PRO A 292 61.36 11.92 30.48
CA PRO A 292 60.98 12.53 31.76
C PRO A 292 59.52 12.21 32.14
N ALA A 293 59.12 12.54 33.37
CA ALA A 293 57.92 12.01 34.02
C ALA A 293 56.94 13.08 34.53
N GLU A 294 55.79 12.58 35.01
CA GLU A 294 54.73 13.24 35.78
C GLU A 294 53.83 14.26 35.06
N GLY A 295 52.51 14.11 35.24
CA GLY A 295 51.49 14.95 34.59
C GLY A 295 50.07 14.40 34.75
N SER A 296 49.50 14.52 35.95
CA SER A 296 48.09 14.15 36.21
C SER A 296 47.12 15.10 35.52
N PHE A 297 46.38 14.63 34.50
CA PHE A 297 45.29 15.38 33.88
C PHE A 297 44.06 14.52 33.58
N SER A 298 42.89 14.99 34.02
CA SER A 298 41.58 14.40 33.73
C SER A 298 41.14 14.67 32.30
N PHE A 299 40.49 13.70 31.65
CA PHE A 299 39.94 13.87 30.30
C PHE A 299 38.51 14.45 30.32
N GLU A 300 38.39 15.69 30.81
CA GLU A 300 37.21 16.55 30.60
C GLU A 300 37.62 17.80 29.78
N ASP A 301 38.23 17.60 28.60
CA ASP A 301 37.92 18.44 27.43
C ASP A 301 38.53 17.92 26.12
N GLN A 302 37.67 17.88 25.08
CA GLN A 302 37.93 17.84 23.61
C GLN A 302 37.04 16.85 22.86
N ARG A 303 35.73 17.14 22.87
CA ARG A 303 34.80 16.61 21.86
C ARG A 303 34.83 17.53 20.63
N PRO A 304 35.05 17.04 19.39
CA PRO A 304 34.98 17.88 18.20
C PRO A 304 33.61 18.57 18.09
N ALA A 305 33.63 19.90 17.99
CA ALA A 305 32.41 20.70 17.92
C ALA A 305 31.73 20.57 16.54
N VAL A 306 30.88 19.54 16.39
CA VAL A 306 29.96 19.44 15.25
C VAL A 306 29.07 20.69 15.25
N PRO A 307 29.05 21.50 14.18
CA PRO A 307 28.23 22.71 14.15
C PRO A 307 26.75 22.33 14.27
N ALA A 308 26.07 22.92 15.25
CA ALA A 308 24.65 22.65 15.49
C ALA A 308 23.84 22.98 14.22
N ARG A 309 23.24 21.95 13.62
CA ARG A 309 22.38 22.09 12.44
C ARG A 309 21.27 23.09 12.80
N PRO A 310 21.11 24.22 12.08
CA PRO A 310 20.19 25.26 12.51
C PRO A 310 18.78 24.70 12.58
N VAL A 311 18.14 24.84 13.73
CA VAL A 311 16.74 24.46 13.91
C VAL A 311 15.93 25.20 12.85
N PRO A 312 15.21 24.49 11.95
CA PRO A 312 14.39 25.17 10.97
C PRO A 312 13.30 25.93 11.73
N GLN A 313 13.36 27.27 11.66
CA GLN A 313 12.28 28.11 12.19
C GLN A 313 10.97 27.63 11.57
N ALA A 314 9.98 27.37 12.41
CA ALA A 314 8.68 26.90 11.97
C ALA A 314 8.11 27.90 10.96
N ARG A 315 8.09 27.50 9.69
CA ARG A 315 7.30 28.20 8.68
C ARG A 315 5.85 27.87 9.00
N ASP A 316 5.00 28.89 9.04
CA ASP A 316 3.55 28.73 9.14
C ASP A 316 3.00 28.09 7.85
N VAL A 317 3.23 26.79 7.69
CA VAL A 317 2.36 25.94 6.90
C VAL A 317 0.98 26.08 7.50
N ALA A 318 -0.02 26.42 6.68
CA ALA A 318 -1.38 26.61 7.15
C ALA A 318 -2.02 25.28 7.56
N THR A 319 -1.68 24.78 8.75
CA THR A 319 -2.43 23.74 9.44
C THR A 319 -3.89 24.18 9.49
N GLN A 320 -4.77 23.34 8.92
CA GLN A 320 -6.19 23.54 9.13
C GLN A 320 -6.46 23.47 10.63
N PRO A 321 -7.31 24.34 11.19
CA PRO A 321 -7.53 24.37 12.63
C PRO A 321 -8.11 23.03 13.08
N GLU A 322 -7.38 22.33 13.95
CA GLU A 322 -7.86 21.12 14.63
C GLU A 322 -9.01 21.47 15.59
N GLY A 323 -10.19 21.68 15.02
CA GLY A 323 -11.43 21.39 15.72
C GLY A 323 -11.48 19.89 16.06
N PRO A 324 -12.26 19.49 17.08
CA PRO A 324 -12.34 18.09 17.50
C PRO A 324 -12.70 17.21 16.30
N ALA A 325 -11.83 16.24 16.00
CA ALA A 325 -11.88 15.39 14.83
C ALA A 325 -13.30 14.87 14.57
N LEU A 326 -13.76 14.90 13.31
CA LEU A 326 -15.16 14.60 12.97
C LEU A 326 -15.62 13.25 13.54
N SER A 327 -14.73 12.25 13.52
CA SER A 327 -14.96 10.89 14.07
C SER A 327 -15.27 10.82 15.56
N ALA A 328 -14.93 11.84 16.36
CA ALA A 328 -15.20 11.88 17.80
C ALA A 328 -16.65 12.33 18.15
N GLN A 329 -17.53 12.46 17.15
CA GLN A 329 -18.89 12.97 17.34
C GLN A 329 -19.91 11.84 17.51
N SER A 330 -20.54 11.78 18.69
CA SER A 330 -21.58 10.82 19.07
C SER A 330 -22.85 10.80 18.21
N ASP A 331 -23.01 11.79 17.33
CA ASP A 331 -24.19 11.97 16.47
C ASP A 331 -24.02 11.36 15.07
N LEU A 332 -22.83 10.83 14.78
CA LEU A 332 -22.52 10.08 13.57
C LEU A 332 -23.26 8.73 13.51
N PRO A 333 -23.57 8.21 12.31
CA PRO A 333 -24.01 6.83 12.17
C PRO A 333 -22.89 5.90 12.66
N GLN A 334 -23.26 4.84 13.38
CA GLN A 334 -22.33 3.78 13.74
C GLN A 334 -22.17 2.85 12.53
N THR A 335 -23.29 2.40 11.98
CA THR A 335 -23.34 1.43 10.87
C THR A 335 -24.14 2.04 9.71
N ILE A 336 -23.60 2.08 8.50
CA ILE A 336 -24.26 2.63 7.30
C ILE A 336 -25.52 1.83 6.98
N SER A 337 -25.44 0.49 6.96
CA SER A 337 -26.58 -0.38 6.65
C SER A 337 -27.77 -0.17 7.59
N LEU A 338 -27.53 0.15 8.86
CA LEU A 338 -28.57 0.41 9.87
C LEU A 338 -28.97 1.90 9.95
N ASP A 339 -28.03 2.83 10.10
CA ASP A 339 -28.32 4.24 10.43
C ASP A 339 -28.52 5.16 9.21
N VAL A 340 -28.07 4.75 8.01
CA VAL A 340 -28.08 5.57 6.79
C VAL A 340 -29.09 5.05 5.77
N HIS A 341 -29.86 5.96 5.18
CA HIS A 341 -30.70 5.67 4.03
C HIS A 341 -29.91 5.86 2.73
N CYS A 342 -29.62 4.76 2.03
CA CYS A 342 -29.24 4.84 0.63
C CYS A 342 -30.52 4.91 -0.23
N LYS A 343 -30.46 5.68 -1.33
CA LYS A 343 -31.51 5.71 -2.36
C LYS A 343 -31.16 4.75 -3.49
N ASP A 344 -32.17 4.27 -4.19
CA ASP A 344 -32.06 3.40 -5.37
C ASP A 344 -31.12 3.95 -6.46
N GLU A 345 -31.08 5.28 -6.66
CA GLU A 345 -30.18 5.94 -7.61
C GLU A 345 -28.69 5.76 -7.25
N PHE A 346 -28.34 5.86 -5.95
CA PHE A 346 -26.98 5.65 -5.45
C PHE A 346 -26.64 4.16 -5.30
N LEU A 347 -27.60 3.32 -4.91
CA LEU A 347 -27.42 1.86 -4.90
C LEU A 347 -27.08 1.36 -6.31
N ARG A 348 -27.84 1.80 -7.32
CA ARG A 348 -27.60 1.43 -8.73
C ARG A 348 -26.23 1.89 -9.22
N ALA A 349 -25.79 3.10 -8.86
CA ALA A 349 -24.45 3.57 -9.19
C ALA A 349 -23.36 2.71 -8.53
N LEU A 350 -23.50 2.35 -7.25
CA LEU A 350 -22.54 1.48 -6.56
C LEU A 350 -22.48 0.07 -7.21
N TYR A 351 -23.63 -0.53 -7.55
CA TYR A 351 -23.70 -1.79 -8.30
C TYR A 351 -23.20 -1.72 -9.76
N GLN A 352 -22.79 -0.54 -10.26
CA GLN A 352 -22.18 -0.34 -11.58
C GLN A 352 -20.69 0.02 -11.51
N MET A 353 -20.15 0.21 -10.30
CA MET A 353 -18.75 0.55 -10.04
C MET A 353 -18.02 -0.54 -9.24
N LEU A 354 -18.73 -1.25 -8.35
CA LEU A 354 -18.16 -2.32 -7.52
C LEU A 354 -18.29 -3.68 -8.23
N PRO A 355 -17.40 -4.65 -7.96
CA PRO A 355 -17.47 -5.99 -8.55
C PRO A 355 -18.76 -6.74 -8.19
N LEU A 356 -19.22 -7.63 -9.06
CA LEU A 356 -20.54 -8.28 -8.95
C LEU A 356 -20.71 -9.25 -7.77
N ASP A 357 -19.61 -9.73 -7.19
CA ASP A 357 -19.58 -10.67 -6.06
C ASP A 357 -19.49 -9.99 -4.69
N VAL A 358 -19.39 -8.66 -4.64
CA VAL A 358 -19.16 -7.87 -3.44
C VAL A 358 -20.46 -7.42 -2.77
N ASP A 359 -20.59 -7.65 -1.45
CA ASP A 359 -21.61 -6.97 -0.65
C ASP A 359 -21.29 -5.48 -0.54
N VAL A 360 -21.95 -4.68 -1.38
CA VAL A 360 -21.89 -3.22 -1.37
C VAL A 360 -22.15 -2.66 0.03
N MET A 361 -23.13 -3.17 0.78
CA MET A 361 -23.48 -2.62 2.09
C MET A 361 -22.42 -2.97 3.15
N GLY A 362 -21.86 -4.18 3.09
CA GLY A 362 -20.69 -4.58 3.88
C GLY A 362 -19.47 -3.71 3.61
N VAL A 363 -19.14 -3.42 2.34
CA VAL A 363 -18.07 -2.47 1.99
C VAL A 363 -18.32 -1.08 2.59
N LEU A 364 -19.56 -0.57 2.50
CA LEU A 364 -19.92 0.73 3.07
C LEU A 364 -19.71 0.76 4.60
N ASP A 365 -20.12 -0.30 5.31
CA ASP A 365 -19.95 -0.42 6.75
C ASP A 365 -18.47 -0.52 7.15
N GLU A 366 -17.67 -1.31 6.41
CA GLU A 366 -16.24 -1.48 6.64
C GLU A 366 -15.43 -0.19 6.37
N ASP A 367 -15.62 0.43 5.19
CA ASP A 367 -14.86 1.62 4.80
C ASP A 367 -15.26 2.84 5.67
N TRP A 368 -16.52 2.90 6.12
CA TRP A 368 -16.96 3.86 7.13
C TRP A 368 -16.31 3.63 8.51
N SER A 369 -16.13 2.37 8.93
CA SER A 369 -15.42 2.02 10.17
C SER A 369 -13.94 2.42 10.10
N VAL A 370 -13.26 2.15 8.98
CA VAL A 370 -11.88 2.60 8.74
C VAL A 370 -11.81 4.13 8.77
N ALA A 371 -12.67 4.83 8.02
CA ALA A 371 -12.59 6.29 7.94
C ALA A 371 -12.88 6.98 9.28
N ARG A 372 -13.75 6.42 10.14
CA ARG A 372 -13.94 6.86 11.52
C ARG A 372 -12.69 6.62 12.37
N SER A 373 -12.23 5.36 12.46
CA SER A 373 -11.14 4.96 13.36
C SER A 373 -9.81 5.66 13.05
N THR A 374 -9.49 5.87 11.77
CA THR A 374 -8.23 6.49 11.32
C THR A 374 -8.36 7.97 10.95
N ALA A 375 -9.43 8.64 11.40
CA ALA A 375 -9.71 10.06 11.22
C ALA A 375 -9.69 10.59 9.76
N LEU A 376 -10.04 9.76 8.77
CA LEU A 376 -10.14 10.15 7.35
C LEU A 376 -11.44 10.90 7.00
N LEU A 377 -12.35 11.09 7.96
CA LEU A 377 -13.60 11.83 7.75
C LEU A 377 -13.35 13.31 7.47
N THR A 378 -13.99 13.82 6.42
CA THR A 378 -13.94 15.24 6.02
C THR A 378 -15.33 15.90 6.04
N GLY A 379 -15.38 17.23 6.00
CA GLY A 379 -16.62 18.00 5.91
C GLY A 379 -17.09 18.63 7.23
N THR A 380 -18.33 18.36 7.64
CA THR A 380 -19.07 19.11 8.68
C THR A 380 -20.05 18.23 9.45
N ARG A 381 -20.53 18.71 10.61
CA ARG A 381 -21.52 18.01 11.48
C ARG A 381 -22.84 17.59 10.82
N SER A 382 -23.15 18.08 9.61
CA SER A 382 -24.38 17.77 8.86
C SER A 382 -24.14 17.29 7.43
N ARG A 383 -22.89 17.30 6.95
CA ARG A 383 -22.43 16.73 5.67
C ARG A 383 -21.02 16.21 5.88
N VAL A 384 -20.86 14.88 5.94
CA VAL A 384 -19.60 14.18 6.20
C VAL A 384 -19.24 13.39 4.95
N THR A 385 -17.97 13.40 4.55
CA THR A 385 -17.48 12.67 3.37
C THR A 385 -16.34 11.72 3.78
N PHE A 386 -16.38 10.49 3.25
CA PHE A 386 -15.38 9.44 3.50
C PHE A 386 -14.97 8.75 2.19
N PRO A 387 -13.72 8.26 2.08
CA PRO A 387 -13.27 7.47 0.94
C PRO A 387 -13.70 6.00 1.06
N LEU A 388 -13.92 5.35 -0.08
CA LEU A 388 -13.95 3.89 -0.21
C LEU A 388 -12.55 3.33 -0.51
N ARG A 389 -12.45 2.01 -0.51
CA ARG A 389 -11.29 1.26 -1.01
C ARG A 389 -11.15 1.22 -2.55
N TYR A 390 -12.13 1.71 -3.29
CA TYR A 390 -12.15 1.68 -4.76
C TYR A 390 -11.62 2.97 -5.37
N LEU A 391 -10.89 2.88 -6.47
CA LEU A 391 -10.21 3.99 -7.17
C LEU A 391 -10.84 4.26 -8.54
N HIS A 392 -10.84 5.53 -8.97
CA HIS A 392 -11.19 5.88 -10.35
C HIS A 392 -10.08 5.49 -11.33
N GLU A 393 -10.44 4.91 -12.48
CA GLU A 393 -9.46 4.52 -13.51
C GLU A 393 -8.69 5.70 -14.11
N ASP A 394 -9.29 6.91 -14.16
CA ASP A 394 -8.72 8.07 -14.84
C ASP A 394 -7.60 8.79 -14.05
N ASP A 395 -7.73 8.87 -12.72
CA ASP A 395 -6.83 9.67 -11.87
C ASP A 395 -6.33 8.95 -10.61
N GLY A 396 -6.75 7.71 -10.38
CA GLY A 396 -6.34 6.90 -9.23
C GLY A 396 -6.80 7.46 -7.88
N THR A 397 -7.77 8.37 -7.84
CA THR A 397 -8.32 8.89 -6.58
C THR A 397 -9.40 7.97 -6.01
N PRO A 398 -9.54 7.84 -4.67
CA PRO A 398 -10.57 7.00 -4.07
C PRO A 398 -11.97 7.55 -4.28
N VAL A 399 -12.91 6.69 -4.66
CA VAL A 399 -14.36 6.95 -4.72
C VAL A 399 -14.83 7.50 -3.37
N THR A 400 -15.49 8.65 -3.36
CA THR A 400 -15.87 9.36 -2.14
C THR A 400 -17.37 9.40 -1.92
N ILE A 401 -17.82 8.96 -0.75
CA ILE A 401 -19.24 8.98 -0.37
C ILE A 401 -19.51 10.13 0.60
N THR A 402 -20.52 10.93 0.25
CA THR A 402 -21.03 12.00 1.10
C THR A 402 -22.32 11.57 1.80
N LEU A 403 -22.28 11.54 3.13
CA LEU A 403 -23.43 11.40 4.02
C LEU A 403 -23.98 12.77 4.41
N LYS A 404 -25.31 12.92 4.41
CA LYS A 404 -26.01 14.14 4.82
C LYS A 404 -27.00 13.86 5.93
N ARG A 405 -26.98 14.71 6.95
CA ARG A 405 -27.94 14.67 8.05
C ARG A 405 -29.17 15.50 7.71
N SER A 406 -30.35 14.90 7.82
CA SER A 406 -31.63 15.59 7.66
C SER A 406 -32.24 15.96 9.01
N ALA A 407 -32.95 17.09 9.07
CA ALA A 407 -33.74 17.49 10.22
C ALA A 407 -35.07 16.70 10.34
N LYS A 408 -35.56 16.15 9.23
CA LYS A 408 -36.71 15.23 9.17
C LYS A 408 -36.24 13.88 8.63
N ALA A 409 -36.54 12.80 9.33
CA ALA A 409 -36.11 11.47 8.92
C ALA A 409 -36.62 11.09 7.51
N SER A 410 -35.75 10.48 6.70
CA SER A 410 -36.07 9.89 5.40
C SER A 410 -36.04 8.38 5.55
N ALA A 411 -37.10 7.67 5.14
CA ALA A 411 -37.27 6.24 5.40
C ALA A 411 -37.00 5.84 6.87
N GLY A 412 -37.40 6.68 7.84
CA GLY A 412 -37.15 6.50 9.27
C GLY A 412 -35.74 6.88 9.75
N LYS A 413 -34.75 6.98 8.86
CA LYS A 413 -33.34 7.26 9.17
C LYS A 413 -33.02 8.76 9.17
N ARG A 414 -32.07 9.20 10.02
CA ARG A 414 -31.67 10.63 10.12
C ARG A 414 -30.52 11.03 9.18
N TRP A 415 -29.76 10.04 8.71
CA TRP A 415 -28.69 10.21 7.74
C TRP A 415 -29.11 9.58 6.41
N SER A 416 -28.66 10.16 5.29
CA SER A 416 -28.78 9.55 3.97
C SER A 416 -27.48 9.73 3.18
N ILE A 417 -27.21 8.84 2.23
CA ILE A 417 -26.25 9.16 1.16
C ILE A 417 -26.83 10.34 0.38
N SER A 418 -25.98 11.30 0.01
CA SER A 418 -26.39 12.48 -0.76
C SER A 418 -25.51 12.79 -1.95
N CYS A 419 -24.27 12.29 -1.98
CA CYS A 419 -23.42 12.35 -3.17
C CYS A 419 -22.49 11.13 -3.24
N ILE A 420 -22.15 10.73 -4.46
CA ILE A 420 -20.97 9.93 -4.82
C ILE A 420 -20.08 10.85 -5.65
N ASP A 421 -18.81 11.03 -5.25
CA ASP A 421 -17.82 11.91 -5.89
C ASP A 421 -18.24 13.37 -6.14
N GLY A 422 -19.28 13.81 -5.41
CA GLY A 422 -19.86 15.13 -5.51
C GLY A 422 -21.08 15.23 -6.42
N ASP A 423 -21.36 14.23 -7.28
CA ASP A 423 -22.64 14.11 -7.98
C ASP A 423 -23.74 13.76 -6.96
N ASP A 424 -24.86 14.49 -7.00
CA ASP A 424 -26.03 14.27 -6.14
C ASP A 424 -27.06 13.28 -6.71
N GLY A 425 -26.66 12.51 -7.73
CA GLY A 425 -27.47 11.52 -8.44
C GLY A 425 -28.17 12.09 -9.68
N THR A 426 -27.76 13.28 -10.13
CA THR A 426 -28.38 14.00 -11.26
C THR A 426 -27.44 14.21 -12.45
N GLY A 427 -26.17 13.81 -12.34
CA GLY A 427 -25.24 13.74 -13.46
C GLY A 427 -25.63 12.70 -14.51
N ALA A 428 -24.84 12.66 -15.60
CA ALA A 428 -24.79 11.46 -16.42
C ALA A 428 -24.24 10.32 -15.56
N MET A 429 -24.81 9.12 -15.69
CA MET A 429 -24.35 7.97 -14.91
C MET A 429 -22.85 7.75 -15.09
N HIS A 430 -22.15 7.39 -14.01
CA HIS A 430 -20.79 6.84 -14.09
C HIS A 430 -20.75 5.79 -15.21
N GLU A 431 -19.74 5.87 -16.07
CA GLU A 431 -19.61 4.95 -17.20
C GLU A 431 -19.54 3.51 -16.66
N PRO A 432 -20.33 2.56 -17.21
CA PRO A 432 -20.46 1.24 -16.60
C PRO A 432 -19.11 0.53 -16.65
N VAL A 433 -18.54 0.31 -15.47
CA VAL A 433 -17.26 -0.37 -15.30
C VAL A 433 -17.42 -1.83 -15.74
N GLY A 434 -16.31 -2.47 -16.12
CA GLY A 434 -16.31 -3.88 -16.50
C GLY A 434 -16.82 -4.80 -15.37
N ILE A 435 -17.04 -6.07 -15.70
CA ILE A 435 -17.48 -7.11 -14.74
C ILE A 435 -16.53 -7.21 -13.52
N GLU A 436 -15.26 -6.83 -13.71
CA GLU A 436 -14.19 -6.79 -12.71
C GLU A 436 -14.35 -5.65 -11.68
N GLY A 437 -15.19 -4.64 -11.95
CA GLY A 437 -15.36 -3.45 -11.10
C GLY A 437 -14.17 -2.50 -11.13
N LEU A 438 -14.22 -1.44 -10.31
CA LEU A 438 -13.12 -0.50 -10.16
C LEU A 438 -11.91 -1.15 -9.46
N PRO A 439 -10.67 -0.72 -9.78
CA PRO A 439 -9.47 -1.15 -9.06
C PRO A 439 -9.50 -0.71 -7.59
N THR A 440 -8.78 -1.43 -6.72
CA THR A 440 -8.70 -1.14 -5.28
C THR A 440 -7.42 -0.41 -4.88
N VAL A 441 -7.49 0.36 -3.80
CA VAL A 441 -6.35 0.95 -3.07
C VAL A 441 -5.37 -0.14 -2.64
N ASP A 442 -4.08 0.06 -2.89
CA ASP A 442 -2.99 -0.74 -2.33
C ASP A 442 -3.05 -0.76 -0.79
N GLU A 443 -3.31 -1.93 -0.22
CA GLU A 443 -3.43 -2.10 1.22
C GLU A 443 -2.08 -2.25 1.95
N GLY A 444 -0.97 -2.33 1.20
CA GLY A 444 0.39 -2.46 1.74
C GLY A 444 1.20 -3.55 1.02
N ALA A 445 2.52 -3.54 1.22
CA ALA A 445 3.45 -4.48 0.58
C ALA A 445 3.13 -5.95 0.90
N TRP A 446 2.64 -6.23 2.12
CA TRP A 446 2.16 -7.54 2.56
C TRP A 446 1.17 -8.20 1.59
N SER A 447 0.31 -7.42 0.93
CA SER A 447 -0.76 -7.92 0.06
C SER A 447 -0.22 -8.73 -1.13
N GLU A 448 0.99 -8.40 -1.58
CA GLU A 448 1.64 -9.09 -2.69
C GLU A 448 2.21 -10.45 -2.30
N LEU A 449 2.50 -10.70 -1.02
CA LEU A 449 3.16 -11.94 -0.58
C LEU A 449 2.33 -13.18 -0.96
N SER A 450 1.00 -13.07 -0.99
CA SER A 450 0.11 -14.16 -1.41
C SER A 450 0.07 -14.42 -2.92
N GLY A 451 0.56 -13.49 -3.75
CA GLY A 451 0.51 -13.57 -5.20
C GLY A 451 -0.90 -13.38 -5.78
N PRO A 452 -1.03 -13.30 -7.13
CA PRO A 452 -2.28 -12.93 -7.79
C PRO A 452 -3.36 -14.03 -7.75
N ALA A 453 -2.99 -15.28 -7.46
CA ALA A 453 -3.84 -16.46 -7.65
C ALA A 453 -4.62 -16.90 -6.38
N ARG A 454 -4.76 -16.05 -5.36
CA ARG A 454 -5.53 -16.37 -4.14
C ARG A 454 -6.66 -15.37 -3.90
N GLY A 455 -7.83 -15.70 -4.43
CA GLY A 455 -9.12 -15.06 -4.11
C GLY A 455 -9.61 -15.37 -2.69
N THR A 456 -8.75 -15.16 -1.70
CA THR A 456 -9.08 -15.28 -0.28
C THR A 456 -9.63 -13.96 0.25
N THR A 457 -10.74 -14.01 0.99
CA THR A 457 -11.26 -12.88 1.78
C THR A 457 -10.36 -12.63 3.00
N ALA A 458 -9.12 -12.25 2.75
CA ALA A 458 -8.10 -12.01 3.77
C ALA A 458 -8.52 -10.87 4.70
N THR A 459 -8.33 -11.04 6.01
CA THR A 459 -8.60 -9.96 6.95
C THR A 459 -7.46 -8.95 6.87
N SER A 460 -7.67 -7.91 6.07
CA SER A 460 -6.74 -6.79 5.91
C SER A 460 -6.29 -6.23 7.27
N PRO A 461 -4.98 -6.26 7.61
CA PRO A 461 -4.49 -5.89 8.95
C PRO A 461 -4.86 -4.46 9.37
N ILE A 462 -4.89 -3.52 8.42
CA ILE A 462 -5.32 -2.14 8.70
C ILE A 462 -6.82 -2.05 9.00
N ARG A 463 -7.64 -2.91 8.40
CA ARG A 463 -9.09 -2.99 8.66
C ARG A 463 -9.39 -3.69 9.99
N GLU A 464 -8.56 -4.64 10.41
CA GLU A 464 -8.69 -5.29 11.71
C GLU A 464 -8.42 -4.31 12.86
N LEU A 465 -7.29 -3.59 12.81
CA LEU A 465 -6.96 -2.55 13.80
C LEU A 465 -8.03 -1.44 13.82
N ALA A 466 -8.56 -1.06 12.66
CA ALA A 466 -9.65 -0.10 12.53
C ALA A 466 -11.00 -0.57 13.13
N ARG A 467 -11.31 -1.87 13.09
CA ARG A 467 -12.48 -2.47 13.76
C ARG A 467 -12.27 -2.58 15.26
N PHE A 468 -11.04 -2.85 15.69
CA PHE A 468 -10.68 -2.98 17.10
C PHE A 468 -10.71 -1.63 17.83
N ALA A 469 -10.03 -0.60 17.31
CA ALA A 469 -9.82 0.66 18.01
C ALA A 469 -9.88 1.93 17.15
N MET A 470 -10.43 3.00 17.74
CA MET A 470 -10.25 4.37 17.29
C MET A 470 -8.80 4.83 17.55
N VAL A 471 -7.95 4.86 16.52
CA VAL A 471 -6.53 5.28 16.61
C VAL A 471 -6.30 6.77 16.33
N GLY A 472 -7.24 7.44 15.66
CA GLY A 472 -7.12 8.85 15.28
C GLY A 472 -6.24 9.04 14.03
N SER A 473 -5.59 10.20 13.92
CA SER A 473 -4.74 10.52 12.76
C SER A 473 -3.47 9.65 12.75
N TRP A 474 -3.22 8.97 11.63
CA TRP A 474 -2.01 8.15 11.43
C TRP A 474 -0.71 8.93 11.67
N GLU A 475 -0.61 10.22 11.28
CA GLU A 475 0.62 11.00 11.52
C GLU A 475 0.86 11.23 13.03
N SER A 476 -0.20 11.49 13.80
CA SER A 476 -0.09 11.69 15.25
C SER A 476 0.19 10.37 15.97
N TYR A 477 -0.56 9.31 15.64
CA TYR A 477 -0.44 8.00 16.29
C TYR A 477 0.91 7.35 16.02
N LEU A 478 1.34 7.26 14.75
CA LEU A 478 2.65 6.69 14.39
C LEU A 478 3.80 7.64 14.76
N GLY A 479 3.56 8.96 14.78
CA GLY A 479 4.53 9.93 15.27
C GLY A 479 4.85 9.77 16.76
N ALA A 480 3.87 9.43 17.59
CA ALA A 480 4.09 9.10 19.00
C ALA A 480 4.93 7.82 19.16
N LEU A 481 4.61 6.75 18.41
CA LEU A 481 5.38 5.51 18.42
C LEU A 481 6.83 5.72 17.93
N ALA A 482 7.01 6.40 16.79
CA ALA A 482 8.33 6.70 16.23
C ALA A 482 9.19 7.63 17.09
N THR A 483 8.59 8.37 18.02
CA THR A 483 9.31 9.22 19.00
C THR A 483 9.71 8.42 20.25
N MET A 484 9.01 7.32 20.55
CA MET A 484 9.30 6.44 21.70
C MET A 484 10.27 5.30 21.34
N ALA A 485 10.19 4.79 20.11
CA ALA A 485 11.02 3.71 19.59
C ALA A 485 12.48 4.11 19.33
N ALA A 486 13.35 3.12 19.14
CA ALA A 486 14.69 3.31 18.63
C ALA A 486 14.68 4.04 17.26
N PRO A 487 15.69 4.88 16.94
CA PRO A 487 15.67 5.67 15.71
C PRO A 487 15.83 4.80 14.45
N GLU A 488 14.80 4.79 13.60
CA GLU A 488 14.76 4.00 12.36
C GLU A 488 14.14 4.79 11.19
N HIS A 489 14.31 4.28 9.96
CA HIS A 489 13.74 4.84 8.74
C HIS A 489 12.35 4.27 8.47
N TRP A 490 11.32 5.01 8.91
CA TRP A 490 9.90 4.63 8.81
C TRP A 490 9.19 5.12 7.54
N ASP A 491 9.90 5.89 6.72
CA ASP A 491 9.50 6.46 5.44
C ASP A 491 9.74 5.50 4.25
N PHE A 492 8.99 5.62 3.16
CA PHE A 492 9.36 5.03 1.86
C PHE A 492 10.44 5.87 1.16
N PRO A 493 11.31 5.30 0.31
CA PRO A 493 12.32 6.08 -0.42
C PRO A 493 11.71 7.18 -1.29
N GLY A 494 12.31 8.38 -1.25
CA GLY A 494 11.77 9.57 -1.93
C GLY A 494 10.60 10.25 -1.21
N GLU A 495 10.02 9.60 -0.20
CA GLU A 495 8.97 10.14 0.66
C GLU A 495 9.55 10.59 2.01
N GLY A 496 8.80 11.38 2.79
CA GLY A 496 9.36 11.97 4.01
C GLY A 496 8.49 13.05 4.66
N VAL A 497 9.12 13.95 5.40
CA VAL A 497 8.43 15.01 6.17
C VAL A 497 7.59 15.89 5.24
N GLY A 498 6.28 15.97 5.52
CA GLY A 498 5.31 16.69 4.68
C GLY A 498 4.69 15.86 3.55
N ARG A 499 4.99 14.54 3.45
CA ARG A 499 4.25 13.59 2.59
C ARG A 499 3.21 12.79 3.40
N PRO A 500 2.08 12.36 2.80
CA PRO A 500 1.04 11.60 3.51
C PRO A 500 1.52 10.26 4.13
N SER A 501 2.61 9.72 3.57
CA SER A 501 3.19 8.39 3.82
C SER A 501 4.44 8.42 4.71
N ARG A 502 4.70 9.53 5.42
CA ARG A 502 5.88 9.76 6.29
C ARG A 502 6.25 8.58 7.22
N TYR A 503 5.25 7.81 7.67
CA TYR A 503 5.42 6.64 8.54
C TYR A 503 4.87 5.35 7.89
N GLY A 504 4.94 5.24 6.55
CA GLY A 504 4.34 4.15 5.79
C GLY A 504 4.83 2.76 6.20
N ILE A 505 6.13 2.61 6.45
CA ILE A 505 6.73 1.35 6.92
C ILE A 505 6.26 1.02 8.34
N LEU A 506 6.21 2.02 9.23
CA LEU A 506 5.75 1.84 10.62
C LEU A 506 4.25 1.53 10.70
N ARG A 507 3.43 2.11 9.82
CA ARG A 507 2.01 1.81 9.68
C ARG A 507 1.81 0.33 9.37
N GLU A 508 2.54 -0.17 8.37
CA GLU A 508 2.41 -1.55 7.92
C GLU A 508 2.94 -2.54 8.97
N TYR A 509 4.13 -2.26 9.52
CA TYR A 509 4.70 -2.99 10.65
C TYR A 509 3.71 -3.12 11.82
N LEU A 510 3.11 -2.02 12.25
CA LEU A 510 2.19 -2.00 13.40
C LEU A 510 0.87 -2.72 13.10
N CYS A 511 0.32 -2.57 11.89
CA CYS A 511 -0.92 -3.26 11.50
C CYS A 511 -0.71 -4.78 11.41
N VAL A 512 0.37 -5.25 10.77
CA VAL A 512 0.66 -6.69 10.65
C VAL A 512 1.04 -7.29 12.01
N THR A 513 1.78 -6.55 12.85
CA THR A 513 2.06 -6.97 14.23
C THR A 513 0.79 -7.08 15.07
N PHE A 514 -0.15 -6.13 14.95
CA PHE A 514 -1.44 -6.22 15.62
C PHE A 514 -2.27 -7.43 15.14
N HIS A 515 -2.32 -7.66 13.83
CA HIS A 515 -2.98 -8.83 13.25
C HIS A 515 -2.40 -10.15 13.78
N ARG A 516 -1.06 -10.28 13.83
CA ARG A 516 -0.40 -11.44 14.42
C ARG A 516 -0.67 -11.57 15.92
N ALA A 517 -0.76 -10.45 16.67
CA ALA A 517 -1.10 -10.45 18.08
C ALA A 517 -2.55 -10.91 18.32
N MET A 518 -3.50 -10.52 17.45
CA MET A 518 -4.87 -11.03 17.46
C MET A 518 -4.91 -12.53 17.18
N ALA A 519 -4.24 -12.99 16.11
CA ALA A 519 -4.17 -14.40 15.73
C ALA A 519 -3.51 -15.30 16.81
N GLN A 520 -2.54 -14.77 17.57
CA GLN A 520 -1.87 -15.48 18.67
C GLN A 520 -2.54 -15.28 20.05
N GLY A 521 -3.62 -14.49 20.15
CA GLY A 521 -4.30 -14.21 21.42
C GLY A 521 -3.49 -13.36 22.41
N LEU A 522 -2.51 -12.59 21.92
CA LEU A 522 -1.58 -11.79 22.71
C LEU A 522 -2.07 -10.36 23.02
N VAL A 523 -3.24 -9.97 22.50
CA VAL A 523 -3.93 -8.72 22.86
C VAL A 523 -4.66 -8.91 24.20
N ALA A 524 -3.95 -8.63 25.30
CA ALA A 524 -4.48 -8.77 26.65
C ALA A 524 -5.54 -7.70 26.96
N GLN A 525 -6.51 -8.06 27.82
CA GLN A 525 -7.58 -7.19 28.28
C GLN A 525 -7.73 -7.32 29.80
N ALA A 526 -7.89 -6.21 30.50
CA ALA A 526 -8.09 -6.20 31.94
C ALA A 526 -9.45 -6.83 32.30
N ALA A 527 -9.53 -7.53 33.43
CA ALA A 527 -10.74 -8.26 33.85
C ALA A 527 -11.96 -7.35 34.12
N ASP A 528 -11.73 -6.06 34.42
CA ASP A 528 -12.76 -5.03 34.55
C ASP A 528 -13.18 -4.42 33.19
N GLY A 529 -12.48 -4.77 32.12
CA GLY A 529 -12.64 -4.21 30.78
C GLY A 529 -12.14 -2.77 30.62
N SER A 530 -11.42 -2.19 31.59
CA SER A 530 -11.00 -0.77 31.56
C SER A 530 -9.74 -0.48 30.74
N LEU A 531 -8.98 -1.52 30.39
CA LEU A 531 -7.76 -1.44 29.58
C LEU A 531 -7.66 -2.65 28.65
N ALA A 532 -7.09 -2.44 27.46
CA ALA A 532 -6.52 -3.49 26.61
C ALA A 532 -5.15 -3.05 26.10
N ALA A 533 -4.24 -3.99 25.90
CA ALA A 533 -2.91 -3.70 25.36
C ALA A 533 -2.31 -4.87 24.59
N PHE A 534 -1.37 -4.56 23.70
CA PHE A 534 -0.45 -5.53 23.11
C PHE A 534 0.96 -4.95 23.07
N ASP A 535 1.96 -5.82 23.09
CA ASP A 535 3.36 -5.44 22.89
C ASP A 535 3.59 -5.17 21.39
N THR A 536 4.14 -4.00 21.05
CA THR A 536 4.40 -3.62 19.65
C THR A 536 5.61 -4.32 19.03
N GLY A 537 6.43 -5.04 19.81
CA GLY A 537 7.69 -5.62 19.34
C GLY A 537 8.79 -4.60 19.02
N LEU A 538 8.57 -3.32 19.36
CA LEU A 538 9.56 -2.25 19.27
C LEU A 538 10.09 -1.88 20.64
N PHE A 539 11.39 -1.60 20.69
CA PHE A 539 12.09 -1.16 21.89
C PHE A 539 12.32 0.34 21.88
N THR A 540 12.37 0.95 23.07
CA THR A 540 12.93 2.29 23.25
C THR A 540 14.44 2.30 22.95
N PRO A 541 15.08 3.48 22.79
CA PRO A 541 16.55 3.60 22.74
C PRO A 541 17.30 3.01 23.95
N PHE A 542 16.60 2.60 25.01
CA PHE A 542 17.14 1.99 26.22
C PHE A 542 16.85 0.48 26.31
N GLY A 543 16.30 -0.14 25.26
CA GLY A 543 16.03 -1.58 25.22
C GLY A 543 14.80 -2.02 26.04
N GLN A 544 13.80 -1.16 26.18
CA GLN A 544 12.56 -1.45 26.92
C GLN A 544 11.38 -1.61 25.95
N ASP A 545 10.54 -2.62 26.15
CA ASP A 545 9.39 -2.89 25.26
C ASP A 545 8.37 -1.74 25.28
N ILE A 546 7.75 -1.49 24.12
CA ILE A 546 6.73 -0.46 23.93
C ILE A 546 5.37 -1.13 23.73
N TYR A 547 4.45 -0.87 24.67
CA TYR A 547 3.10 -1.41 24.67
C TYR A 547 2.11 -0.40 24.06
N ALA A 548 1.30 -0.85 23.11
CA ALA A 548 0.18 -0.09 22.58
C ALA A 548 -1.03 -0.25 23.49
N CYS A 549 -1.47 0.83 24.13
CA CYS A 549 -2.52 0.80 25.15
C CYS A 549 -3.84 1.41 24.64
N PHE A 550 -4.94 0.81 25.06
CA PHE A 550 -6.29 1.15 24.63
C PHE A 550 -7.26 1.19 25.82
N THR A 551 -8.18 2.15 25.80
CA THR A 551 -9.24 2.29 26.82
C THR A 551 -10.62 2.24 26.17
N PRO A 552 -11.70 1.94 26.92
CA PRO A 552 -13.05 1.88 26.38
C PRO A 552 -13.49 3.16 25.67
N ASN A 553 -14.07 2.97 24.49
CA ASN A 553 -14.68 4.01 23.67
C ASN A 553 -16.21 4.00 23.84
N ARG A 554 -16.89 5.04 23.33
CA ARG A 554 -18.35 5.08 23.21
C ARG A 554 -18.74 4.98 21.73
N GLY A 555 -19.21 3.80 21.35
CA GLY A 555 -19.68 3.50 19.99
C GLY A 555 -19.77 2.00 19.76
N ASP A 556 -19.83 1.61 18.49
CA ASP A 556 -19.63 0.25 18.00
C ASP A 556 -18.17 -0.21 18.09
N ILE A 557 -17.21 0.64 17.70
CA ILE A 557 -15.78 0.40 17.87
C ILE A 557 -15.46 0.47 19.37
N ARG A 558 -15.21 -0.68 19.99
CA ARG A 558 -15.12 -0.87 21.45
C ARG A 558 -13.99 -0.06 22.10
N TRP A 559 -12.84 0.07 21.43
CA TRP A 559 -11.64 0.65 22.00
C TRP A 559 -11.26 1.99 21.36
N LYS A 560 -10.43 2.75 22.05
CA LYS A 560 -9.72 3.92 21.53
C LYS A 560 -8.27 3.88 22.02
N SER A 561 -7.34 4.40 21.22
CA SER A 561 -5.94 4.54 21.65
C SER A 561 -5.85 5.41 22.90
N ALA A 562 -5.25 4.87 23.96
CA ALA A 562 -4.81 5.64 25.13
C ALA A 562 -3.41 6.24 24.88
N GLY A 563 -2.56 5.49 24.17
CA GLY A 563 -1.22 5.92 23.78
C GLY A 563 -0.28 4.73 23.65
N PHE A 564 1.02 5.01 23.69
CA PHE A 564 2.08 4.02 23.85
C PHE A 564 2.77 4.26 25.20
N CYS A 565 3.25 3.21 25.85
CA CYS A 565 4.02 3.32 27.09
C CYS A 565 5.00 2.15 27.28
N VAL A 566 6.01 2.39 28.12
CA VAL A 566 6.83 1.32 28.72
C VAL A 566 6.16 0.88 30.03
N ALA A 567 6.21 -0.41 30.35
CA ALA A 567 5.68 -0.95 31.60
C ALA A 567 6.24 -0.19 32.84
N GLY A 568 5.34 0.21 33.76
CA GLY A 568 5.67 1.00 34.94
C GLY A 568 6.03 2.47 34.70
N SER A 569 6.10 2.94 33.44
CA SER A 569 6.50 4.30 33.11
C SER A 569 5.31 5.25 32.93
N GLY A 570 5.24 6.28 33.78
CA GLY A 570 4.15 7.25 33.79
C GLY A 570 2.80 6.67 34.20
N GLU A 571 1.73 7.42 33.98
CA GLU A 571 0.36 7.02 34.35
C GLU A 571 -0.10 5.76 33.58
N LEU A 572 0.02 5.76 32.25
CA LEU A 572 -0.37 4.62 31.41
C LEU A 572 0.47 3.36 31.67
N GLY A 573 1.78 3.48 31.86
CA GLY A 573 2.64 2.34 32.19
C GLY A 573 2.38 1.79 33.59
N GLY A 574 1.99 2.66 34.54
CA GLY A 574 1.50 2.25 35.86
C GLY A 574 0.15 1.54 35.78
N GLU A 575 -0.81 2.06 35.03
CA GLU A 575 -2.10 1.38 34.78
C GLU A 575 -1.92 0.02 34.10
N LEU A 576 -1.02 -0.10 33.12
CA LEU A 576 -0.70 -1.35 32.43
C LEU A 576 -0.31 -2.45 33.42
N VAL A 577 0.70 -2.18 34.25
CA VAL A 577 1.23 -3.13 35.25
C VAL A 577 0.22 -3.39 36.37
N ALA A 578 -0.62 -2.42 36.74
CA ALA A 578 -1.64 -2.58 37.77
C ALA A 578 -2.89 -3.36 37.32
N LYS A 579 -3.12 -3.52 36.01
CA LYS A 579 -4.36 -4.10 35.44
C LYS A 579 -4.15 -5.37 34.60
N LEU A 580 -2.95 -5.62 34.09
CA LEU A 580 -2.63 -6.78 33.26
C LEU A 580 -1.54 -7.63 33.93
N ASP A 581 -1.93 -8.80 34.42
CA ASP A 581 -1.04 -9.87 34.84
C ASP A 581 -1.46 -11.18 34.15
N PRO A 582 -0.60 -11.81 33.32
CA PRO A 582 0.70 -11.30 32.87
C PRO A 582 0.55 -10.07 31.95
N LEU A 583 1.64 -9.32 31.78
CA LEU A 583 1.76 -8.35 30.70
C LEU A 583 1.63 -9.04 29.31
N PRO A 584 1.21 -8.31 28.26
CA PRO A 584 1.29 -8.79 26.89
C PRO A 584 2.71 -9.28 26.56
N ARG A 585 2.81 -10.27 25.66
CA ARG A 585 4.09 -10.76 25.15
C ARG A 585 4.26 -10.31 23.69
N PRO A 586 5.51 -10.13 23.21
CA PRO A 586 5.75 -9.84 21.80
C PRO A 586 5.29 -11.01 20.93
N VAL A 587 4.86 -10.69 19.71
CA VAL A 587 4.45 -11.70 18.72
C VAL A 587 5.63 -12.56 18.28
N SER A 588 5.35 -13.81 17.95
CA SER A 588 6.34 -14.71 17.34
C SER A 588 5.98 -14.98 15.88
N TYR A 589 6.87 -14.64 14.95
CA TYR A 589 6.72 -14.93 13.53
C TYR A 589 7.30 -16.30 13.15
N LEU A 590 8.57 -16.51 13.49
CA LEU A 590 9.35 -17.71 13.17
C LEU A 590 8.99 -18.87 14.12
N ARG A 591 8.81 -20.07 13.54
CA ARG A 591 8.47 -21.32 14.24
C ARG A 591 9.64 -22.31 14.19
N ASP A 592 10.34 -22.39 13.05
CA ASP A 592 11.51 -23.25 12.88
C ASP A 592 12.60 -22.61 11.99
N LEU A 593 13.70 -23.33 11.75
CA LEU A 593 14.86 -22.82 11.01
C LEU A 593 14.56 -22.65 9.50
N GLY A 594 13.63 -23.43 8.94
CA GLY A 594 13.18 -23.36 7.55
C GLY A 594 12.44 -22.06 7.21
N ASP A 595 11.87 -21.37 8.20
CA ASP A 595 11.30 -20.03 8.04
C ASP A 595 12.36 -18.97 7.68
N VAL A 596 13.66 -19.25 7.88
CA VAL A 596 14.77 -18.32 7.61
C VAL A 596 15.78 -18.91 6.61
N THR A 597 15.98 -20.22 6.60
CA THR A 597 16.96 -20.90 5.75
C THR A 597 16.27 -21.82 4.74
N PRO A 598 16.19 -21.48 3.43
CA PRO A 598 15.59 -22.37 2.45
C PRO A 598 16.46 -23.62 2.26
N ASP A 599 15.81 -24.78 2.20
CA ASP A 599 16.47 -26.04 1.86
C ASP A 599 16.81 -26.05 0.35
N THR A 600 18.00 -25.57 0.02
CA THR A 600 18.53 -25.51 -1.36
C THR A 600 18.80 -26.88 -2.01
N SER A 601 18.47 -28.00 -1.33
CA SER A 601 18.38 -29.33 -1.96
C SER A 601 17.01 -29.62 -2.59
N ARG A 602 16.01 -28.78 -2.31
CA ARG A 602 14.63 -28.92 -2.81
C ARG A 602 14.45 -28.25 -4.16
N LEU A 603 13.45 -28.73 -4.89
CA LEU A 603 13.03 -28.08 -6.13
C LEU A 603 12.33 -26.76 -5.79
N ALA A 604 12.80 -25.67 -6.40
CA ALA A 604 12.09 -24.41 -6.48
C ALA A 604 11.57 -24.23 -7.91
N VAL A 605 10.30 -23.86 -8.07
CA VAL A 605 9.67 -23.62 -9.38
C VAL A 605 9.05 -22.23 -9.41
N LEU A 606 9.30 -21.46 -10.46
CA LEU A 606 8.67 -20.15 -10.65
C LEU A 606 7.26 -20.28 -11.21
N ASP A 607 6.34 -19.46 -10.72
CA ASP A 607 5.07 -19.20 -11.38
C ASP A 607 5.26 -18.17 -12.49
N THR A 608 5.95 -18.59 -13.56
CA THR A 608 6.30 -17.75 -14.71
C THR A 608 5.07 -17.15 -15.38
N ASP A 609 3.93 -17.84 -15.35
CA ASP A 609 2.68 -17.32 -15.92
C ASP A 609 2.13 -16.17 -15.06
N ALA A 610 2.04 -16.35 -13.73
CA ALA A 610 1.64 -15.29 -12.81
C ALA A 610 2.57 -14.07 -12.87
N ILE A 611 3.89 -14.30 -12.90
CA ILE A 611 4.91 -13.23 -12.96
C ILE A 611 4.77 -12.42 -14.25
N LEU A 612 4.74 -13.08 -15.42
CA LEU A 612 4.65 -12.40 -16.72
C LEU A 612 3.26 -11.78 -17.00
N THR A 613 2.21 -12.21 -16.30
CA THR A 613 0.86 -11.60 -16.42
C THR A 613 0.71 -10.37 -15.54
N HIS A 614 1.00 -10.51 -14.24
CA HIS A 614 0.59 -9.53 -13.24
C HIS A 614 1.74 -8.66 -12.72
N ARG A 615 2.99 -9.11 -12.88
CA ARG A 615 4.19 -8.43 -12.34
C ARG A 615 5.16 -7.93 -13.40
N LEU A 616 4.75 -7.90 -14.67
CA LEU A 616 5.63 -7.52 -15.78
C LEU A 616 6.29 -6.14 -15.59
N GLY A 617 5.58 -5.17 -15.01
CA GLY A 617 6.10 -3.83 -14.68
C GLY A 617 7.07 -3.78 -13.48
N VAL A 618 7.34 -4.90 -12.81
CA VAL A 618 8.37 -5.02 -11.74
C VAL A 618 9.72 -5.46 -12.33
N LEU A 619 9.72 -6.09 -13.51
CA LEU A 619 10.95 -6.52 -14.18
C LEU A 619 11.72 -5.30 -14.74
N PRO A 620 13.07 -5.29 -14.67
CA PRO A 620 13.85 -4.18 -15.18
C PRO A 620 13.62 -3.91 -16.66
N ARG A 621 13.53 -2.63 -17.03
CA ARG A 621 13.40 -2.21 -18.43
C ARG A 621 14.52 -2.79 -19.31
N ALA A 622 15.78 -2.76 -18.85
CA ALA A 622 16.90 -3.28 -19.62
C ALA A 622 16.77 -4.78 -19.92
N PHE A 623 16.47 -5.59 -18.90
CA PHE A 623 16.17 -7.03 -19.05
C PHE A 623 15.04 -7.29 -20.05
N LEU A 624 13.96 -6.49 -20.00
CA LEU A 624 12.85 -6.59 -20.95
C LEU A 624 13.26 -6.12 -22.38
N GLU A 625 14.10 -5.10 -22.52
CA GLU A 625 14.56 -4.61 -23.84
C GLU A 625 15.48 -5.61 -24.55
N ASP A 626 16.30 -6.34 -23.79
CA ASP A 626 17.18 -7.40 -24.29
C ASP A 626 16.41 -8.68 -24.62
N GLU A 627 15.58 -9.21 -23.70
CA GLU A 627 14.85 -10.45 -23.97
C GLU A 627 13.73 -10.30 -25.01
N LEU A 628 13.14 -9.11 -25.13
CA LEU A 628 12.16 -8.83 -26.19
C LEU A 628 12.80 -8.38 -27.51
N GLN A 629 14.14 -8.31 -27.62
CA GLN A 629 14.86 -7.84 -28.81
C GLN A 629 14.40 -8.52 -30.11
N ALA A 630 14.05 -9.81 -30.05
CA ALA A 630 13.62 -10.61 -31.20
C ALA A 630 12.23 -10.24 -31.76
N SER A 631 11.39 -9.50 -31.04
CA SER A 631 10.02 -9.18 -31.47
C SER A 631 9.79 -7.66 -31.56
N PRO A 632 9.63 -7.09 -32.77
CA PRO A 632 9.38 -5.65 -32.92
C PRO A 632 8.05 -5.24 -32.26
N THR A 633 7.02 -6.08 -32.32
CA THR A 633 5.72 -5.82 -31.69
C THR A 633 5.82 -5.76 -30.16
N ALA A 634 6.62 -6.63 -29.54
CA ALA A 634 6.84 -6.58 -28.09
C ALA A 634 7.67 -5.35 -27.69
N ARG A 635 8.69 -4.98 -28.47
CA ARG A 635 9.48 -3.76 -28.27
C ARG A 635 8.62 -2.49 -28.40
N ASP A 636 7.76 -2.41 -29.41
CA ASP A 636 6.83 -1.29 -29.61
C ASP A 636 5.79 -1.18 -28.50
N LEU A 637 5.37 -2.30 -27.91
CA LEU A 637 4.47 -2.32 -26.75
C LEU A 637 5.19 -1.91 -25.47
N LEU A 638 6.42 -2.38 -25.23
CA LEU A 638 7.25 -1.94 -24.11
C LEU A 638 7.56 -0.43 -24.17
N ALA A 639 7.85 0.08 -25.37
CA ALA A 639 8.10 1.50 -25.61
C ALA A 639 6.84 2.39 -25.46
N LYS A 640 5.63 1.82 -25.52
CA LYS A 640 4.37 2.52 -25.21
C LYS A 640 4.02 2.43 -23.72
N ALA A 641 4.18 1.24 -23.13
CA ALA A 641 3.95 1.01 -21.71
C ALA A 641 4.81 1.93 -20.85
N VAL A 642 6.08 2.17 -21.22
CA VAL A 642 6.87 3.24 -20.58
C VAL A 642 6.52 4.60 -21.19
N ALA A 643 5.50 5.23 -20.61
CA ALA A 643 5.14 6.62 -20.88
C ALA A 643 6.31 7.60 -20.61
N GLN A 644 6.15 8.86 -21.04
CA GLN A 644 7.17 9.91 -20.87
C GLN A 644 7.49 10.16 -19.38
N GLU A 645 8.69 10.69 -19.13
CA GLU A 645 9.31 10.82 -17.80
C GLU A 645 8.33 11.32 -16.72
N GLY A 646 8.08 10.48 -15.71
CA GLY A 646 7.26 10.81 -14.55
C GLY A 646 5.84 10.24 -14.55
N THR A 647 5.37 9.62 -15.64
CA THR A 647 4.11 8.87 -15.63
C THR A 647 4.36 7.38 -15.35
N PRO A 648 3.59 6.72 -14.44
CA PRO A 648 3.66 5.27 -14.28
C PRO A 648 3.21 4.56 -15.56
N ALA A 649 3.67 3.34 -15.76
CA ALA A 649 3.31 2.56 -16.94
C ALA A 649 1.80 2.23 -16.94
N GLY A 650 1.14 2.45 -18.07
CA GLY A 650 -0.29 2.16 -18.20
C GLY A 650 -0.56 0.68 -18.00
N GLU A 651 -1.39 0.33 -17.01
CA GLU A 651 -1.72 -1.07 -16.70
C GLU A 651 -2.32 -1.79 -17.93
N LYS A 652 -3.12 -1.06 -18.72
CA LYS A 652 -3.71 -1.52 -19.99
C LYS A 652 -2.63 -1.81 -21.05
N ASP A 653 -1.54 -1.03 -21.11
CA ASP A 653 -0.41 -1.28 -22.02
C ASP A 653 0.48 -2.44 -21.54
N LEU A 654 0.70 -2.56 -20.22
CA LEU A 654 1.38 -3.72 -19.63
C LEU A 654 0.59 -5.03 -19.87
N ALA A 655 -0.74 -5.00 -19.75
CA ALA A 655 -1.59 -6.14 -20.06
C ALA A 655 -1.55 -6.51 -21.55
N LEU A 656 -1.49 -5.52 -22.46
CA LEU A 656 -1.28 -5.76 -23.89
C LEU A 656 0.11 -6.38 -24.17
N LEU A 657 1.16 -5.92 -23.50
CA LEU A 657 2.50 -6.50 -23.61
C LEU A 657 2.56 -7.93 -23.06
N ALA A 658 1.98 -8.19 -21.88
CA ALA A 658 1.88 -9.52 -21.29
C ALA A 658 1.14 -10.49 -22.23
N ARG A 659 0.01 -10.05 -22.81
CA ARG A 659 -0.74 -10.82 -23.81
C ARG A 659 0.08 -11.10 -25.08
N ALA A 660 0.86 -10.14 -25.56
CA ALA A 660 1.75 -10.33 -26.71
C ALA A 660 2.83 -11.36 -26.40
N ILE A 661 3.47 -11.28 -25.23
CA ILE A 661 4.49 -12.24 -24.75
C ILE A 661 3.89 -13.65 -24.67
N LYS A 662 2.71 -13.83 -24.05
CA LYS A 662 2.04 -15.15 -23.99
C LYS A 662 1.64 -15.70 -25.36
N SER A 663 1.34 -14.83 -26.34
CA SER A 663 1.00 -15.25 -27.70
C SER A 663 2.19 -15.76 -28.51
N ASP A 664 3.42 -15.55 -28.05
CA ASP A 664 4.66 -16.02 -28.66
C ASP A 664 5.35 -17.08 -27.76
N PRO A 665 5.22 -18.39 -28.08
CA PRO A 665 5.86 -19.46 -27.32
C PRO A 665 7.39 -19.40 -27.31
N GLY A 666 8.03 -18.63 -28.20
CA GLY A 666 9.46 -18.35 -28.20
C GLY A 666 9.83 -17.35 -27.11
N LEU A 667 9.18 -16.18 -27.09
CA LEU A 667 9.39 -15.14 -26.06
C LEU A 667 9.05 -15.64 -24.65
N TYR A 668 7.92 -16.33 -24.49
CA TYR A 668 7.51 -16.87 -23.20
C TYR A 668 8.54 -17.85 -22.62
N ARG A 669 9.03 -18.80 -23.44
CA ARG A 669 10.06 -19.77 -23.01
C ARG A 669 11.41 -19.14 -22.75
N ARG A 670 11.76 -18.08 -23.50
CA ARG A 670 12.99 -17.28 -23.31
C ARG A 670 12.97 -16.59 -21.95
N LEU A 671 11.93 -15.80 -21.68
CA LEU A 671 11.76 -15.10 -20.39
C LEU A 671 11.70 -16.08 -19.21
N GLY A 672 10.97 -17.19 -19.35
CA GLY A 672 10.93 -18.24 -18.32
C GLY A 672 12.32 -18.78 -17.98
N ARG A 673 13.12 -19.15 -18.99
CA ARG A 673 14.50 -19.63 -18.80
C ARG A 673 15.41 -18.62 -18.13
N ALA A 674 15.34 -17.34 -18.53
CA ALA A 674 16.17 -16.30 -17.93
C ALA A 674 15.80 -16.06 -16.44
N LEU A 675 14.52 -16.15 -16.09
CA LEU A 675 14.07 -16.10 -14.70
C LEU A 675 14.49 -17.35 -13.90
N ASP A 676 14.39 -18.55 -14.49
CA ASP A 676 14.86 -19.80 -13.87
C ASP A 676 16.38 -19.81 -13.65
N GLU A 677 17.16 -19.23 -14.58
CA GLU A 677 18.61 -19.08 -14.47
C GLU A 677 19.00 -18.09 -13.36
N ALA A 678 18.33 -16.93 -13.29
CA ALA A 678 18.49 -15.97 -12.20
C ALA A 678 18.13 -16.57 -10.83
N LEU A 679 17.06 -17.39 -10.76
CA LEU A 679 16.73 -18.16 -9.56
C LEU A 679 17.84 -19.16 -9.20
N ALA A 680 18.38 -19.92 -10.16
CA ALA A 680 19.43 -20.90 -9.92
C ALA A 680 20.72 -20.24 -9.39
N LEU A 681 21.15 -19.12 -9.97
CA LEU A 681 22.28 -18.32 -9.49
C LEU A 681 22.03 -17.81 -8.05
N THR A 682 20.81 -17.35 -7.76
CA THR A 682 20.43 -16.91 -6.42
C THR A 682 20.38 -18.04 -5.39
N LEU A 683 19.87 -19.23 -5.74
CA LEU A 683 19.90 -20.39 -4.85
C LEU A 683 21.34 -20.85 -4.55
N CYS A 684 22.25 -20.78 -5.53
CA CYS A 684 23.69 -21.00 -5.30
C CYS A 684 24.27 -19.99 -4.30
N ARG A 685 23.89 -18.70 -4.38
CA ARG A 685 24.30 -17.66 -3.42
C ARG A 685 23.74 -17.94 -2.02
N VAL A 686 22.44 -18.26 -1.91
CA VAL A 686 21.78 -18.54 -0.63
C VAL A 686 22.33 -19.81 0.03
N ARG A 687 22.71 -20.82 -0.76
CA ARG A 687 23.43 -22.02 -0.27
C ARG A 687 24.80 -21.67 0.32
N ALA A 688 25.48 -20.64 -0.19
CA ALA A 688 26.74 -20.16 0.38
C ALA A 688 26.53 -19.24 1.60
N SER A 689 25.38 -18.56 1.73
CA SER A 689 25.01 -17.77 2.90
C SER A 689 23.50 -17.62 3.07
N TYR A 690 22.96 -18.24 4.13
CA TYR A 690 21.54 -18.14 4.47
C TYR A 690 21.05 -16.69 4.65
N ARG A 691 21.95 -15.78 5.06
CA ARG A 691 21.69 -14.34 5.26
C ARG A 691 21.38 -13.57 3.97
N ILE A 692 21.32 -14.25 2.82
CA ILE A 692 20.87 -13.66 1.55
C ILE A 692 19.34 -13.77 1.42
N ALA A 693 18.70 -14.76 2.05
CA ALA A 693 17.25 -14.77 2.17
C ALA A 693 16.80 -13.80 3.28
N ALA A 694 15.70 -13.08 3.04
CA ALA A 694 15.02 -12.30 4.08
C ALA A 694 13.65 -12.94 4.39
N PRO A 695 13.35 -13.30 5.65
CA PRO A 695 12.03 -13.80 6.02
C PRO A 695 11.01 -12.64 6.03
N ALA A 696 9.81 -12.89 5.53
CA ALA A 696 8.68 -11.97 5.55
C ALA A 696 7.40 -12.70 5.96
N PHE A 697 6.56 -12.10 6.80
CA PHE A 697 5.31 -12.72 7.25
C PHE A 697 4.14 -12.34 6.34
N ASP A 698 3.44 -13.33 5.78
CA ASP A 698 2.20 -13.14 5.04
C ASP A 698 0.97 -13.33 5.96
N PRO A 699 0.25 -12.25 6.31
CA PRO A 699 -0.94 -12.33 7.16
C PRO A 699 -2.10 -13.10 6.49
N THR A 700 -2.13 -13.16 5.16
CA THR A 700 -3.18 -13.88 4.41
C THR A 700 -3.10 -15.40 4.62
N THR A 701 -1.90 -15.92 4.89
CA THR A 701 -1.65 -17.37 5.02
C THR A 701 -1.09 -17.79 6.38
N ASP A 702 -1.00 -16.87 7.34
CA ASP A 702 -0.37 -17.04 8.67
C ASP A 702 1.02 -17.73 8.62
N SER A 703 1.79 -17.44 7.58
CA SER A 703 3.04 -18.16 7.28
C SER A 703 4.18 -17.24 6.83
N VAL A 704 5.40 -17.72 7.02
CA VAL A 704 6.61 -17.01 6.56
C VAL A 704 6.88 -17.35 5.09
N ARG A 705 7.25 -16.32 4.34
CA ARG A 705 7.76 -16.40 2.96
C ARG A 705 9.22 -15.97 2.96
N LEU A 706 10.01 -16.50 2.04
CA LEU A 706 11.42 -16.16 1.88
C LEU A 706 11.59 -15.24 0.68
N LEU A 707 12.05 -14.02 0.93
CA LEU A 707 12.39 -13.04 -0.10
C LEU A 707 13.82 -13.28 -0.56
N LEU A 708 13.99 -13.57 -1.86
CA LEU A 708 15.30 -13.80 -2.48
C LEU A 708 15.61 -12.71 -3.52
N PRO A 709 16.86 -12.23 -3.64
CA PRO A 709 17.22 -11.26 -4.67
C PRO A 709 17.21 -11.91 -6.06
N LEU A 710 16.51 -11.33 -7.03
CA LEU A 710 16.74 -11.64 -8.44
C LEU A 710 17.69 -10.59 -9.03
N CYS A 711 18.78 -11.09 -9.60
CA CYS A 711 19.71 -10.33 -10.43
C CYS A 711 19.38 -10.66 -11.89
N LEU A 712 18.91 -9.68 -12.63
CA LEU A 712 18.40 -9.82 -14.01
C LEU A 712 19.20 -8.96 -15.01
N VAL A 713 19.78 -7.85 -14.53
CA VAL A 713 20.66 -6.97 -15.33
C VAL A 713 22.13 -7.11 -14.91
N SER A 714 22.41 -7.45 -13.63
CA SER A 714 23.78 -7.68 -13.13
C SER A 714 23.80 -8.55 -11.88
N ASP A 715 24.65 -9.58 -11.86
CA ASP A 715 24.90 -10.44 -10.67
C ASP A 715 25.20 -9.65 -9.38
N SER A 716 25.78 -8.46 -9.53
CA SER A 716 26.20 -7.61 -8.41
C SER A 716 25.05 -6.91 -7.69
N GLN A 717 23.91 -6.70 -8.34
CA GLN A 717 22.83 -5.85 -7.86
C GLN A 717 21.49 -6.59 -7.96
N ALA A 718 20.74 -6.65 -6.86
CA ALA A 718 19.36 -7.12 -6.91
C ALA A 718 18.49 -6.10 -7.66
N ASP A 719 17.67 -6.59 -8.57
CA ASP A 719 16.74 -5.81 -9.38
C ASP A 719 15.33 -5.82 -8.76
N CYS A 720 14.88 -7.00 -8.36
CA CYS A 720 13.61 -7.22 -7.66
C CYS A 720 13.76 -8.38 -6.65
N ALA A 721 12.76 -8.56 -5.78
CA ALA A 721 12.71 -9.69 -4.85
C ALA A 721 11.73 -10.75 -5.35
N LEU A 722 12.15 -12.01 -5.40
CA LEU A 722 11.26 -13.16 -5.55
C LEU A 722 10.64 -13.53 -4.20
N VAL A 723 9.32 -13.70 -4.15
CA VAL A 723 8.61 -14.26 -3.00
C VAL A 723 8.55 -15.79 -3.15
N LEU A 724 9.40 -16.47 -2.39
CA LEU A 724 9.46 -17.93 -2.33
C LEU A 724 8.56 -18.45 -1.20
N ALA A 725 7.61 -19.32 -1.53
CA ALA A 725 6.70 -19.94 -0.58
C ALA A 725 6.99 -21.44 -0.42
N PRO A 726 7.07 -21.98 0.82
CA PRO A 726 7.15 -23.41 1.04
C PRO A 726 5.84 -24.11 0.67
N GLN A 727 5.93 -25.30 0.10
CA GLN A 727 4.79 -26.14 -0.29
C GLN A 727 4.66 -27.36 0.64
N PRO A 728 3.47 -27.98 0.76
CA PRO A 728 3.26 -29.18 1.59
C PRO A 728 4.13 -30.40 1.23
N SER A 729 4.74 -30.41 0.03
CA SER A 729 5.70 -31.43 -0.42
C SER A 729 7.15 -31.19 0.06
N GLY A 730 7.42 -30.07 0.73
CA GLY A 730 8.76 -29.60 1.06
C GLY A 730 9.51 -28.95 -0.12
N ASN A 731 8.88 -28.84 -1.30
CA ASN A 731 9.40 -28.01 -2.40
C ASN A 731 9.00 -26.54 -2.21
N TYR A 732 9.52 -25.67 -3.06
CA TYR A 732 9.24 -24.22 -3.04
C TYR A 732 8.58 -23.75 -4.34
N GLN A 733 7.69 -22.76 -4.23
CA GLN A 733 7.10 -22.03 -5.37
C GLN A 733 7.52 -20.56 -5.30
N GLY A 734 8.07 -20.01 -6.39
CA GLY A 734 8.23 -18.57 -6.57
C GLY A 734 6.91 -17.97 -7.02
N VAL A 735 6.10 -17.47 -6.08
CA VAL A 735 4.67 -17.14 -6.31
C VAL A 735 4.49 -15.79 -7.00
N THR A 736 5.40 -14.84 -6.75
CA THR A 736 5.43 -13.51 -7.35
C THR A 736 6.84 -12.93 -7.24
N ILE A 737 7.13 -11.90 -8.04
CA ILE A 737 8.20 -10.93 -7.76
C ILE A 737 7.61 -9.65 -7.16
N MET A 738 8.40 -8.85 -6.47
CA MET A 738 8.03 -7.53 -5.92
C MET A 738 9.21 -6.55 -5.96
N SER A 739 8.96 -5.24 -5.87
CA SER A 739 10.03 -4.24 -5.83
C SER A 739 10.84 -4.31 -4.53
N LEU A 740 12.11 -3.92 -4.59
CA LEU A 740 13.02 -3.94 -3.43
C LEU A 740 12.47 -3.14 -2.24
N ASP A 741 11.74 -2.06 -2.51
CA ASP A 741 11.17 -1.20 -1.47
C ASP A 741 9.98 -1.85 -0.75
N ARG A 742 9.14 -2.60 -1.47
CA ARG A 742 8.04 -3.38 -0.87
C ARG A 742 8.59 -4.61 -0.14
N ALA A 743 9.62 -5.25 -0.70
CA ALA A 743 10.36 -6.32 -0.04
C ALA A 743 11.02 -5.87 1.27
N ARG A 744 11.59 -4.65 1.34
CA ARG A 744 12.14 -4.05 2.56
C ARG A 744 11.09 -3.89 3.66
N VAL A 745 9.85 -3.48 3.31
CA VAL A 745 8.75 -3.37 4.29
C VAL A 745 8.33 -4.74 4.78
N CYS A 746 8.13 -5.70 3.87
CA CYS A 746 7.76 -7.07 4.20
C CYS A 746 8.80 -7.76 5.12
N ALA A 747 10.10 -7.55 4.87
CA ALA A 747 11.17 -8.03 5.73
C ALA A 747 11.22 -7.31 7.09
N ARG A 748 10.87 -6.01 7.14
CA ARG A 748 10.91 -5.21 8.38
C ARG A 748 9.92 -5.71 9.43
N ILE A 749 8.85 -6.39 9.02
CA ILE A 749 7.89 -7.03 9.93
C ILE A 749 8.58 -8.04 10.86
N ILE A 750 9.57 -8.80 10.35
CA ILE A 750 10.30 -9.82 11.12
C ILE A 750 11.64 -9.28 11.67
N SER A 751 12.37 -8.45 10.93
CA SER A 751 13.70 -7.97 11.36
C SER A 751 14.04 -6.54 10.92
N ALA A 752 14.58 -5.74 11.85
CA ALA A 752 15.22 -4.46 11.54
C ALA A 752 16.55 -4.65 10.79
N GLU A 753 17.31 -5.68 11.16
CA GLU A 753 18.53 -6.09 10.46
C GLU A 753 18.16 -6.85 9.19
N GLN A 754 18.50 -6.31 8.02
CA GLN A 754 18.14 -6.86 6.72
C GLN A 754 19.36 -7.19 5.86
N PRO A 755 19.26 -8.14 4.91
CA PRO A 755 20.32 -8.41 3.95
C PRO A 755 20.71 -7.15 3.17
N ALA A 756 22.00 -6.99 2.86
CA ALA A 756 22.53 -5.77 2.24
C ALA A 756 21.86 -5.38 0.90
N TRP A 757 21.29 -6.35 0.18
CA TRP A 757 20.55 -6.12 -1.07
C TRP A 757 19.15 -5.50 -0.88
N LEU A 758 18.57 -5.60 0.32
CA LEU A 758 17.37 -4.85 0.73
C LEU A 758 17.71 -3.52 1.40
N GLY A 759 18.98 -3.25 1.70
CA GLY A 759 19.42 -1.97 2.27
C GLY A 759 18.90 -0.78 1.44
N ARG A 760 18.65 0.35 2.10
CA ARG A 760 18.49 1.61 1.37
C ARG A 760 19.81 1.90 0.67
N ALA A 761 19.81 2.04 -0.65
CA ALA A 761 20.97 2.55 -1.37
C ALA A 761 21.37 3.88 -0.74
N ALA A 762 22.61 3.97 -0.26
CA ALA A 762 23.11 5.18 0.39
C ALA A 762 23.12 6.31 -0.65
N ALA A 763 22.19 7.25 -0.50
CA ALA A 763 22.17 8.45 -1.31
C ALA A 763 23.52 9.17 -1.15
N GLN A 764 24.30 9.25 -2.23
CA GLN A 764 25.58 9.94 -2.24
C GLN A 764 25.32 11.42 -1.92
N GLN A 765 25.95 11.91 -0.84
CA GLN A 765 25.75 13.26 -0.29
C GLN A 765 26.61 14.31 -1.00
#